data_AF-A0A7U3VPU7-F1
#
_entry.id   AF-A0A7U3VPU7-F1
#
_cell.length_a   1.000
_cell.length_b   1.000
_cell.length_c   1.000
_cell.angle_alpha   90.00
_cell.angle_beta   90.00
_cell.angle_gamma   90.00
#
_symmetry.space_group_name_H-M   'P 1'
#
loop_
_entity.id
_entity.type
_entity.pdbx_description
1 polymer ?
#
loop_
_entity_poly.entity_id
_entity_poly.type
_entity_poly.pdbx_seq_one_letter_code
_entity_poly.pdbx_strand_id
1 'polypeptide(L)'
;MVPMSAARAQAAGAPDVPEPAVPTAQGFVASSSPACSTDASAPTALGDPTPQLTAVVHLAAGSTDPGYLRAHFDIQAHQAPDTWTEAAGVLAPEPDGLVTDGQVVTNSVTDPLSEGTLYRMAASTWSYTGNADAYVASPSTASTSGWCYFTVDPTAPLAPKVTLGDPYTPCAADACAAHGGPGVPGSFTFAPGDGDTGVVGYEYQIEEGPMVQVPGSPATVSIAPRARGVSILDVRAQDATGRYGPATEVDFNVAPSAASIGLWHFDDGQPGDHSTPAADTASGTGGRHAATLSGTGADRTALGRRGSGDEALALDGATGDAETDGRVVDPAASFAVSAWVFPTDLTEDRTALSQTGGDGSGFSLGYAAADQAWQFSYTWNDADGAGHVARAEAPGGTERVWTQLAGSYDSVAHTLTLYVNGQPQGSPTGLPATAAAGSTSGDLEFGRGTTADAAQSPSAYWHGYLDEVQVWQRTLSSDDALQDARLEDPDTGSPAVANVAAWDATSASGTALTDSTTGYGRTLTTEGGARFGDDTLVLDGVDDAAGTPGPVVDGSGSFTVSVLVQPDMSAIAGKPDGWTGQVVGQRTADGSDWGVWYRLAGRTDAYDPATGDLVSVPVTQWLLGRMDDDGTFTGVTSQDATVWSPGTENDPVQVTGTFDAQAGTASLFTGYSHEGTADFGPGAGAGTGELTVGKAYLDGGWGSFFPGRVTSVSLWAGAMSDNDVILSNLG
;
A
#
# COMPACT_ATOMS: atom_id res chain seq x y z
N MET A 1 -26.78 6.09 41.61
CA MET A 1 -25.56 5.67 42.33
C MET A 1 -24.65 5.00 41.30
N VAL A 2 -23.39 5.40 41.21
CA VAL A 2 -22.32 4.81 40.36
C VAL A 2 -21.22 4.40 41.37
N PRO A 3 -20.47 3.26 41.27
CA PRO A 3 -19.88 2.69 40.04
C PRO A 3 -19.98 1.16 39.86
N MET A 4 -19.91 0.68 38.61
CA MET A 4 -19.25 -0.61 38.34
C MET A 4 -17.74 -0.33 38.28
N SER A 5 -17.10 -0.37 39.44
CA SER A 5 -15.66 -0.60 39.51
C SER A 5 -15.43 -2.11 39.43
N ALA A 6 -14.37 -2.51 38.72
CA ALA A 6 -13.81 -3.86 38.76
C ALA A 6 -13.74 -4.39 40.20
N ALA A 7 -14.66 -5.29 40.56
CA ALA A 7 -14.68 -5.97 41.84
C ALA A 7 -15.26 -7.36 41.63
N ARG A 8 -14.35 -8.34 41.55
CA ARG A 8 -14.51 -9.78 41.80
C ARG A 8 -15.89 -10.35 41.44
N ALA A 9 -15.91 -11.08 40.32
CA ALA A 9 -16.87 -12.17 40.10
C ALA A 9 -17.05 -12.97 41.40
N GLN A 10 -18.29 -13.35 41.70
CA GLN A 10 -18.68 -14.11 42.88
C GLN A 10 -17.82 -15.37 43.04
N ALA A 11 -16.76 -15.26 43.83
CA ALA A 11 -16.04 -16.39 44.37
C ALA A 11 -16.87 -17.00 45.50
N ALA A 12 -17.97 -17.66 45.15
CA ALA A 12 -18.67 -18.57 46.06
C ALA A 12 -17.94 -19.93 46.07
N GLY A 13 -16.72 -19.96 46.59
CA GLY A 13 -16.15 -21.14 47.26
C GLY A 13 -15.94 -22.44 46.46
N ALA A 14 -15.49 -22.41 45.21
CA ALA A 14 -15.11 -23.63 44.47
C ALA A 14 -13.61 -23.63 44.10
N PRO A 15 -12.71 -24.20 44.92
CA PRO A 15 -11.27 -24.22 44.68
C PRO A 15 -10.80 -25.08 43.50
N ASP A 16 -11.70 -25.83 42.86
CA ASP A 16 -11.39 -26.80 41.80
C ASP A 16 -12.05 -26.46 40.43
N VAL A 17 -12.50 -25.22 40.22
CA VAL A 17 -13.06 -24.78 38.91
C VAL A 17 -11.96 -24.14 38.06
N PRO A 18 -11.73 -24.61 36.82
CA PRO A 18 -10.78 -23.98 35.91
C PRO A 18 -11.13 -22.52 35.63
N GLU A 19 -10.13 -21.64 35.67
CA GLU A 19 -10.34 -20.20 35.42
C GLU A 19 -10.75 -19.95 33.95
N PRO A 20 -11.89 -19.29 33.68
CA PRO A 20 -12.32 -18.96 32.32
C PRO A 20 -11.60 -17.71 31.78
N ALA A 21 -11.44 -17.63 30.46
CA ALA A 21 -11.03 -16.43 29.74
C ALA A 21 -12.24 -15.67 29.17
N VAL A 22 -12.03 -14.43 28.73
CA VAL A 22 -13.06 -13.65 28.02
C VAL A 22 -13.29 -14.27 26.64
N PRO A 23 -14.53 -14.37 26.13
CA PRO A 23 -14.79 -14.82 24.76
C PRO A 23 -13.98 -14.05 23.72
N THR A 24 -13.46 -14.74 22.70
CA THR A 24 -12.69 -14.14 21.61
C THR A 24 -13.56 -13.56 20.50
N ALA A 25 -14.80 -14.05 20.36
CA ALA A 25 -15.79 -13.53 19.42
C ALA A 25 -17.21 -13.62 19.99
N GLN A 26 -18.09 -12.71 19.55
CA GLN A 26 -19.52 -12.69 19.86
C GLN A 26 -20.32 -12.12 18.67
N GLY A 27 -21.58 -12.52 18.49
CA GLY A 27 -22.44 -11.98 17.43
C GLY A 27 -23.74 -12.75 17.25
N PHE A 28 -24.24 -12.79 16.01
CA PHE A 28 -25.47 -13.49 15.64
C PHE A 28 -25.19 -14.63 14.65
N VAL A 29 -26.00 -15.69 14.66
CA VAL A 29 -25.84 -16.87 13.77
C VAL A 29 -26.28 -16.60 12.32
N ALA A 30 -26.92 -15.46 12.07
CA ALA A 30 -27.38 -15.08 10.72
C ALA A 30 -26.23 -14.72 9.75
N SER A 31 -25.00 -14.59 10.23
CA SER A 31 -23.78 -14.34 9.44
C SER A 31 -22.86 -15.58 9.44
N SER A 32 -22.09 -15.77 8.37
CA SER A 32 -21.11 -16.87 8.20
C SER A 32 -19.97 -16.87 9.22
N SER A 33 -19.81 -15.80 10.01
CA SER A 33 -18.91 -15.65 11.15
C SER A 33 -19.60 -14.83 12.27
N PRO A 34 -19.30 -15.04 13.58
CA PRO A 34 -19.79 -14.18 14.65
C PRO A 34 -19.34 -12.72 14.46
N ALA A 35 -20.20 -11.88 13.87
CA ALA A 35 -19.91 -10.47 13.62
C ALA A 35 -21.10 -9.60 14.03
N CYS A 36 -20.80 -8.47 14.67
CA CYS A 36 -21.77 -7.42 14.97
C CYS A 36 -21.09 -6.09 15.20
N SER A 37 -21.83 -4.99 15.03
CA SER A 37 -21.30 -3.63 15.13
C SER A 37 -20.85 -3.28 16.55
N THR A 38 -19.67 -2.68 16.68
CA THR A 38 -19.18 -2.07 17.93
C THR A 38 -19.50 -0.58 18.04
N ASP A 39 -20.12 0.01 17.01
CA ASP A 39 -20.52 1.40 16.95
C ASP A 39 -22.03 1.55 17.20
N ALA A 40 -22.39 2.23 18.30
CA ALA A 40 -23.76 2.50 18.69
C ALA A 40 -24.53 3.37 17.68
N SER A 41 -23.82 4.16 16.85
CA SER A 41 -24.41 5.01 15.82
C SER A 41 -24.72 4.27 14.52
N ALA A 42 -24.13 3.09 14.34
CA ALA A 42 -24.35 2.19 13.20
C ALA A 42 -24.64 0.75 13.67
N PRO A 43 -25.75 0.52 14.41
CA PRO A 43 -26.06 -0.80 14.97
C PRO A 43 -26.41 -1.83 13.89
N THR A 44 -26.15 -3.11 14.16
CA THR A 44 -26.60 -4.21 13.30
C THR A 44 -28.13 -4.31 13.30
N ALA A 45 -28.76 -4.29 12.13
CA ALA A 45 -30.22 -4.44 12.02
C ALA A 45 -30.61 -5.92 11.92
N LEU A 46 -31.51 -6.37 12.80
CA LEU A 46 -32.01 -7.74 12.84
C LEU A 46 -33.51 -7.76 12.51
N GLY A 47 -33.91 -8.69 11.63
CA GLY A 47 -35.32 -8.92 11.32
C GLY A 47 -36.03 -9.87 12.29
N ASP A 48 -35.27 -10.70 13.02
CA ASP A 48 -35.82 -11.64 14.00
C ASP A 48 -35.89 -10.98 15.39
N PRO A 49 -37.08 -10.88 16.02
CA PRO A 49 -37.22 -10.37 17.38
C PRO A 49 -36.70 -11.34 18.45
N THR A 50 -36.38 -12.57 18.07
CA THR A 50 -35.80 -13.63 18.93
C THR A 50 -34.45 -14.12 18.37
N PRO A 51 -33.46 -13.22 18.19
CA PRO A 51 -32.26 -13.55 17.42
C PRO A 51 -31.46 -14.68 18.06
N GLN A 52 -30.82 -15.52 17.22
CA GLN A 52 -29.81 -16.47 17.67
C GLN A 52 -28.47 -15.77 17.91
N LEU A 53 -27.99 -15.87 19.14
CA LEU A 53 -26.73 -15.35 19.63
C LEU A 53 -25.64 -16.41 19.46
N THR A 54 -24.39 -15.97 19.31
CA THR A 54 -23.22 -16.85 19.23
C THR A 54 -22.01 -16.25 19.94
N ALA A 55 -21.15 -17.09 20.53
CA ALA A 55 -19.86 -16.72 21.09
C ALA A 55 -18.87 -17.90 21.10
N VAL A 56 -17.57 -17.59 21.15
CA VAL A 56 -16.50 -18.60 21.33
C VAL A 56 -16.00 -18.55 22.77
N VAL A 57 -16.16 -19.64 23.52
CA VAL A 57 -15.81 -19.71 24.95
C VAL A 57 -14.42 -20.26 25.19
N HIS A 58 -13.71 -19.73 26.19
CA HIS A 58 -12.33 -20.11 26.46
C HIS A 58 -11.98 -20.31 27.94
N LEU A 59 -10.96 -21.14 28.20
CA LEU A 59 -10.23 -21.19 29.46
C LEU A 59 -9.05 -20.21 29.47
N ALA A 60 -8.60 -19.81 30.66
CA ALA A 60 -7.38 -19.05 30.83
C ALA A 60 -6.16 -19.85 30.32
N ALA A 61 -5.19 -19.13 29.75
CA ALA A 61 -3.97 -19.72 29.22
C ALA A 61 -3.23 -20.54 30.29
N GLY A 62 -2.86 -21.78 29.95
CA GLY A 62 -2.18 -22.71 30.86
C GLY A 62 -3.09 -23.65 31.64
N SER A 63 -4.41 -23.63 31.41
CA SER A 63 -5.32 -24.64 31.97
C SER A 63 -5.07 -26.02 31.35
N THR A 64 -5.01 -27.07 32.19
CA THR A 64 -4.86 -28.47 31.77
C THR A 64 -6.15 -29.29 31.90
N ASP A 65 -7.22 -28.67 32.40
CA ASP A 65 -8.55 -29.28 32.53
C ASP A 65 -9.36 -29.02 31.25
N PRO A 66 -10.10 -30.00 30.69
CA PRO A 66 -10.96 -29.77 29.53
C PRO A 66 -11.98 -28.63 29.71
N GLY A 67 -12.35 -28.30 30.96
CA GLY A 67 -13.29 -27.25 31.31
C GLY A 67 -14.72 -27.55 30.88
N TYR A 68 -15.69 -27.22 31.73
CA TYR A 68 -17.10 -27.31 31.39
C TYR A 68 -17.66 -25.90 31.23
N LEU A 69 -17.72 -25.43 29.99
CA LEU A 69 -17.96 -24.04 29.65
C LEU A 69 -19.37 -23.77 29.13
N ARG A 70 -19.84 -22.56 29.42
CA ARG A 70 -21.02 -21.91 28.83
C ARG A 70 -20.70 -20.46 28.51
N ALA A 71 -21.46 -19.85 27.60
CA ALA A 71 -21.48 -18.39 27.42
C ALA A 71 -22.72 -17.80 28.06
N HIS A 72 -22.56 -16.74 28.83
CA HIS A 72 -23.65 -15.89 29.28
C HIS A 72 -23.65 -14.59 28.48
N PHE A 73 -24.77 -14.30 27.81
CA PHE A 73 -25.03 -13.09 27.07
C PHE A 73 -25.90 -12.16 27.92
N ASP A 74 -25.39 -10.96 28.20
CA ASP A 74 -26.14 -9.86 28.81
C ASP A 74 -26.58 -8.89 27.72
N ILE A 75 -27.90 -8.73 27.54
CA ILE A 75 -28.52 -7.84 26.57
C ILE A 75 -29.18 -6.69 27.31
N GLN A 76 -28.85 -5.46 26.92
CA GLN A 76 -29.40 -4.25 27.51
C GLN A 76 -30.09 -3.39 26.44
N ALA A 77 -31.25 -2.83 26.78
CA ALA A 77 -31.99 -1.88 25.96
C ALA A 77 -31.63 -0.45 26.35
N HIS A 78 -31.50 0.42 25.35
CA HIS A 78 -31.35 1.85 25.52
C HIS A 78 -32.68 2.51 25.90
N GLN A 79 -32.63 3.45 26.84
CA GLN A 79 -33.76 4.25 27.29
C GLN A 79 -33.37 5.73 27.41
N ALA A 80 -34.32 6.63 27.21
CA ALA A 80 -34.10 8.05 27.44
C ALA A 80 -34.23 8.43 28.94
N PRO A 81 -33.39 9.35 29.47
CA PRO A 81 -32.25 10.00 28.83
C PRO A 81 -30.95 9.19 29.03
N ASP A 82 -30.55 8.47 27.99
CA ASP A 82 -29.27 7.74 27.86
C ASP A 82 -28.92 6.77 28.99
N THR A 83 -29.91 5.96 29.38
CA THR A 83 -29.74 4.89 30.37
C THR A 83 -29.90 3.53 29.71
N TRP A 84 -29.11 2.55 30.15
CA TRP A 84 -29.20 1.17 29.69
C TRP A 84 -29.84 0.29 30.77
N THR A 85 -30.81 -0.52 30.37
CA THR A 85 -31.52 -1.45 31.26
C THR A 85 -31.44 -2.86 30.72
N GLU A 86 -31.27 -3.85 31.59
CA GLU A 86 -31.31 -5.26 31.23
C GLU A 86 -32.61 -5.61 30.49
N ALA A 87 -32.47 -6.22 29.32
CA ALA A 87 -33.56 -6.63 28.45
C ALA A 87 -33.67 -8.16 28.38
N ALA A 88 -32.53 -8.86 28.35
CA ALA A 88 -32.48 -10.32 28.42
C ALA A 88 -31.11 -10.80 28.92
N GLY A 89 -31.11 -11.93 29.63
CA GLY A 89 -29.92 -12.69 29.98
C GLY A 89 -30.04 -14.10 29.41
N VAL A 90 -29.12 -14.51 28.55
CA VAL A 90 -29.16 -15.82 27.86
C VAL A 90 -27.93 -16.62 28.21
N LEU A 91 -28.12 -17.85 28.69
CA LEU A 91 -27.03 -18.78 28.97
C LEU A 91 -26.98 -19.85 27.87
N ALA A 92 -25.80 -20.17 27.33
CA ALA A 92 -25.64 -21.07 26.20
C ALA A 92 -24.52 -22.08 26.43
N PRO A 93 -24.72 -23.38 26.13
CA PRO A 93 -25.97 -23.99 25.70
C PRO A 93 -26.88 -24.33 26.89
N GLU A 94 -28.17 -24.00 26.84
CA GLU A 94 -29.20 -24.41 27.83
C GLU A 94 -29.95 -25.68 27.41
N PRO A 95 -30.50 -26.49 28.35
CA PRO A 95 -30.36 -26.41 29.81
C PRO A 95 -29.26 -27.30 30.41
N ASP A 96 -28.79 -28.33 29.70
CA ASP A 96 -27.77 -29.29 30.18
C ASP A 96 -26.48 -29.30 29.32
N GLY A 97 -26.32 -28.31 28.43
CA GLY A 97 -25.18 -28.19 27.55
C GLY A 97 -23.94 -27.62 28.25
N LEU A 98 -22.82 -28.33 28.14
CA LEU A 98 -21.48 -27.86 28.51
C LEU A 98 -20.56 -28.14 27.32
N VAL A 99 -19.70 -27.18 26.97
CA VAL A 99 -18.71 -27.34 25.91
C VAL A 99 -17.30 -27.25 26.49
N THR A 100 -16.31 -27.70 25.72
CA THR A 100 -14.90 -27.55 26.07
C THR A 100 -14.33 -26.24 25.53
N ASP A 101 -13.09 -25.93 25.90
CA ASP A 101 -12.34 -24.77 25.42
C ASP A 101 -12.35 -24.62 23.88
N GLY A 102 -12.50 -23.38 23.41
CA GLY A 102 -12.45 -23.00 22.00
C GLY A 102 -13.69 -23.36 21.18
N GLN A 103 -14.78 -23.83 21.81
CA GLN A 103 -16.01 -24.17 21.09
C GLN A 103 -16.93 -22.96 20.89
N VAL A 104 -17.65 -22.97 19.76
CA VAL A 104 -18.73 -22.02 19.47
C VAL A 104 -19.99 -22.50 20.19
N VAL A 105 -20.66 -21.59 20.90
CA VAL A 105 -21.96 -21.84 21.54
C VAL A 105 -23.01 -20.90 20.99
N THR A 106 -24.22 -21.41 20.81
CA THR A 106 -25.36 -20.64 20.30
C THR A 106 -26.59 -20.80 21.17
N ASN A 107 -27.42 -19.76 21.26
CA ASN A 107 -28.75 -19.84 21.86
C ASN A 107 -29.65 -18.70 21.35
N SER A 108 -30.96 -18.88 21.40
CA SER A 108 -31.95 -17.86 21.01
C SER A 108 -32.38 -17.02 22.21
N VAL A 109 -32.60 -15.74 21.98
CA VAL A 109 -33.40 -14.93 22.90
C VAL A 109 -34.82 -15.51 22.94
N THR A 110 -35.32 -15.82 24.13
CA THR A 110 -36.63 -16.48 24.28
C THR A 110 -37.79 -15.48 24.25
N ASP A 111 -37.59 -14.32 24.88
CA ASP A 111 -38.60 -13.25 24.92
C ASP A 111 -38.37 -12.28 23.75
N PRO A 112 -39.39 -12.03 22.90
CA PRO A 112 -39.25 -11.13 21.76
C PRO A 112 -38.79 -9.73 22.16
N LEU A 113 -37.71 -9.28 21.53
CA LEU A 113 -37.20 -7.92 21.67
C LEU A 113 -38.12 -6.94 20.94
N SER A 114 -38.26 -5.74 21.53
CA SER A 114 -39.09 -4.67 20.99
C SER A 114 -38.47 -4.03 19.75
N GLU A 115 -39.31 -3.80 18.75
CA GLU A 115 -38.97 -3.11 17.50
C GLU A 115 -38.45 -1.68 17.74
N GLY A 116 -37.48 -1.25 16.93
CA GLY A 116 -36.94 0.12 16.92
C GLY A 116 -36.13 0.52 18.16
N THR A 117 -35.95 -0.39 19.11
CA THR A 117 -35.14 -0.16 20.31
C THR A 117 -33.68 -0.49 20.02
N LEU A 118 -32.77 0.40 20.42
CA LEU A 118 -31.32 0.13 20.37
C LEU A 118 -30.94 -0.78 21.53
N TYR A 119 -30.31 -1.90 21.22
CA TYR A 119 -29.78 -2.86 22.18
C TYR A 119 -28.26 -2.89 22.12
N ARG A 120 -27.66 -3.35 23.22
CA ARG A 120 -26.26 -3.76 23.28
C ARG A 120 -26.13 -5.12 23.95
N MET A 121 -25.19 -5.93 23.49
CA MET A 121 -24.90 -7.26 24.02
C MET A 121 -23.44 -7.39 24.44
N ALA A 122 -23.18 -8.10 25.54
CA ALA A 122 -21.85 -8.58 25.89
C ALA A 122 -21.91 -10.04 26.34
N ALA A 123 -20.87 -10.81 26.01
CA ALA A 123 -20.73 -12.22 26.36
C ALA A 123 -19.64 -12.42 27.43
N SER A 124 -19.84 -13.39 28.32
CA SER A 124 -18.84 -13.85 29.30
C SER A 124 -18.79 -15.37 29.32
N THR A 125 -17.63 -15.94 29.60
CA THR A 125 -17.47 -17.40 29.74
C THR A 125 -17.67 -17.82 31.18
N TRP A 126 -18.54 -18.78 31.39
CA TRP A 126 -18.82 -19.38 32.69
C TRP A 126 -18.26 -20.79 32.71
N SER A 127 -17.32 -21.04 33.61
CA SER A 127 -16.69 -22.34 33.85
C SER A 127 -17.33 -23.01 35.05
N TYR A 128 -17.71 -24.28 34.90
CA TYR A 128 -18.44 -25.05 35.92
C TYR A 128 -17.64 -26.23 36.45
N THR A 129 -17.98 -26.68 37.66
CA THR A 129 -17.66 -28.04 38.11
C THR A 129 -18.52 -29.06 37.34
N GLY A 130 -18.05 -30.30 37.18
CA GLY A 130 -18.75 -31.35 36.39
C GLY A 130 -20.18 -31.75 36.83
N ASN A 131 -20.75 -31.10 37.85
CA ASN A 131 -22.14 -31.21 38.29
C ASN A 131 -22.95 -29.89 38.13
N ALA A 132 -22.40 -28.85 37.49
CA ALA A 132 -23.04 -27.56 37.20
C ALA A 132 -23.54 -26.73 38.42
N ASP A 133 -23.23 -27.13 39.66
CA ASP A 133 -23.72 -26.48 40.88
C ASP A 133 -22.89 -25.26 41.33
N ALA A 134 -21.65 -25.11 40.84
CA ALA A 134 -20.76 -23.99 41.13
C ALA A 134 -20.03 -23.54 39.86
N TYR A 135 -19.88 -22.21 39.69
CA TYR A 135 -19.21 -21.64 38.53
C TYR A 135 -18.29 -20.47 38.89
N VAL A 136 -17.33 -20.22 38.02
CA VAL A 136 -16.53 -19.00 37.95
C VAL A 136 -16.81 -18.35 36.59
N ALA A 137 -17.05 -17.03 36.56
CA ALA A 137 -17.28 -16.28 35.34
C ALA A 137 -16.09 -15.38 35.01
N SER A 138 -15.76 -15.29 33.72
CA SER A 138 -14.78 -14.31 33.22
C SER A 138 -15.38 -12.91 33.15
N PRO A 139 -14.55 -11.85 33.01
CA PRO A 139 -15.03 -10.55 32.54
C PRO A 139 -15.76 -10.71 31.19
N SER A 140 -16.64 -9.77 30.86
CA SER A 140 -17.33 -9.80 29.57
C SER A 140 -16.51 -9.12 28.47
N THR A 141 -16.86 -9.42 27.22
CA THR A 141 -16.36 -8.77 26.00
C THR A 141 -16.47 -7.24 26.05
N ALA A 142 -17.41 -6.67 26.80
CA ALA A 142 -17.50 -5.22 27.02
C ALA A 142 -16.21 -4.60 27.60
N SER A 143 -15.38 -5.39 28.27
CA SER A 143 -14.08 -4.96 28.82
C SER A 143 -12.88 -5.19 27.89
N THR A 144 -13.08 -5.86 26.75
CA THR A 144 -12.03 -6.20 25.79
C THR A 144 -12.41 -5.73 24.37
N SER A 145 -13.28 -6.46 23.68
CA SER A 145 -13.72 -6.19 22.31
C SER A 145 -14.88 -5.19 22.19
N GLY A 146 -15.43 -4.74 23.32
CA GLY A 146 -16.50 -3.76 23.38
C GLY A 146 -17.92 -4.37 23.35
N TRP A 147 -18.91 -3.49 23.29
CA TRP A 147 -20.33 -3.87 23.22
C TRP A 147 -20.74 -4.17 21.78
N CYS A 148 -21.63 -5.13 21.61
CA CYS A 148 -22.27 -5.48 20.34
C CYS A 148 -23.60 -4.74 20.20
N TYR A 149 -23.72 -3.74 19.32
CA TYR A 149 -24.90 -2.88 19.16
C TYR A 149 -25.82 -3.36 18.04
N PHE A 150 -27.13 -3.42 18.31
CA PHE A 150 -28.12 -3.89 17.34
C PHE A 150 -29.53 -3.31 17.55
N THR A 151 -30.36 -3.36 16.52
CA THR A 151 -31.79 -3.00 16.57
C THR A 151 -32.63 -4.12 15.97
N VAL A 152 -33.88 -4.26 16.39
CA VAL A 152 -34.83 -5.20 15.80
C VAL A 152 -35.88 -4.44 14.97
N ASP A 153 -36.10 -4.85 13.73
CA ASP A 153 -37.23 -4.39 12.90
C ASP A 153 -37.83 -5.61 12.17
N PRO A 154 -38.87 -6.26 12.73
CA PRO A 154 -39.49 -7.43 12.11
C PRO A 154 -40.42 -7.05 10.93
N THR A 155 -40.61 -5.76 10.67
CA THR A 155 -41.42 -5.25 9.56
C THR A 155 -40.57 -4.72 8.40
N ALA A 156 -39.24 -4.68 8.55
CA ALA A 156 -38.29 -4.41 7.49
C ALA A 156 -38.22 -5.59 6.49
N PRO A 157 -37.74 -5.34 5.25
CA PRO A 157 -37.41 -6.40 4.31
C PRO A 157 -36.54 -7.50 4.92
N LEU A 158 -36.71 -8.74 4.47
CA LEU A 158 -35.81 -9.84 4.80
C LEU A 158 -34.47 -9.69 4.05
N ALA A 159 -33.44 -10.38 4.54
CA ALA A 159 -32.14 -10.45 3.87
C ALA A 159 -32.32 -10.93 2.40
N PRO A 160 -31.81 -10.21 1.40
CA PRO A 160 -32.01 -10.54 0.01
C PRO A 160 -31.27 -11.82 -0.40
N LYS A 161 -31.79 -12.51 -1.42
CA LYS A 161 -31.06 -13.58 -2.10
C LYS A 161 -30.13 -12.97 -3.15
N VAL A 162 -28.86 -13.33 -3.10
CA VAL A 162 -27.84 -12.87 -4.04
C VAL A 162 -27.35 -14.04 -4.87
N THR A 163 -27.43 -13.90 -6.19
CA THR A 163 -26.95 -14.91 -7.16
C THR A 163 -25.91 -14.26 -8.07
N LEU A 164 -24.71 -14.83 -8.10
CA LEU A 164 -23.65 -14.47 -9.04
C LEU A 164 -23.82 -15.28 -10.34
N GLY A 165 -23.64 -14.62 -11.46
CA GLY A 165 -23.54 -15.20 -12.79
C GLY A 165 -22.15 -15.03 -13.37
N ASP A 166 -21.93 -15.64 -14.54
CA ASP A 166 -20.63 -15.70 -15.20
C ASP A 166 -19.93 -14.31 -15.26
N PRO A 167 -18.60 -14.26 -15.02
CA PRO A 167 -17.72 -15.40 -14.74
C PRO A 167 -17.65 -15.81 -13.26
N TYR A 168 -18.24 -15.04 -12.34
CA TYR A 168 -17.98 -15.20 -10.90
C TYR A 168 -18.88 -16.26 -10.25
N THR A 169 -18.35 -16.88 -9.20
CA THR A 169 -19.09 -17.81 -8.34
C THR A 169 -18.82 -17.48 -6.87
N PRO A 170 -19.82 -17.64 -5.97
CA PRO A 170 -19.63 -17.35 -4.56
C PRO A 170 -18.67 -18.37 -3.93
N CYS A 171 -17.89 -17.94 -2.94
CA CYS A 171 -17.05 -18.82 -2.13
C CYS A 171 -17.92 -19.86 -1.40
N ALA A 172 -17.46 -21.11 -1.39
CA ALA A 172 -17.95 -22.15 -0.51
C ALA A 172 -17.10 -22.20 0.77
N ALA A 173 -17.63 -22.83 1.83
CA ALA A 173 -16.97 -22.92 3.13
C ALA A 173 -15.54 -23.54 3.09
N ASP A 174 -15.25 -24.37 2.09
CA ASP A 174 -13.98 -25.07 1.90
C ASP A 174 -13.27 -24.76 0.57
N ALA A 175 -13.84 -23.89 -0.28
CA ALA A 175 -13.29 -23.59 -1.59
C ALA A 175 -13.72 -22.22 -2.11
N CYS A 176 -12.75 -21.40 -2.53
CA CYS A 176 -13.04 -20.18 -3.27
C CYS A 176 -12.15 -20.04 -4.51
N ALA A 177 -12.63 -20.62 -5.61
CA ALA A 177 -11.94 -20.59 -6.90
C ALA A 177 -11.96 -19.18 -7.50
N ALA A 178 -10.82 -18.75 -8.03
CA ALA A 178 -10.69 -17.43 -8.64
C ALA A 178 -11.24 -17.44 -10.07
N HIS A 179 -12.09 -16.47 -10.40
CA HIS A 179 -12.71 -16.32 -11.72
C HIS A 179 -12.65 -14.87 -12.22
N GLY A 180 -12.90 -14.66 -13.52
CA GLY A 180 -12.95 -13.32 -14.10
C GLY A 180 -11.59 -12.62 -14.05
N GLY A 181 -11.57 -11.40 -13.51
CA GLY A 181 -10.38 -10.58 -13.29
C GLY A 181 -10.77 -9.12 -12.99
N PRO A 182 -9.85 -8.29 -12.48
CA PRO A 182 -10.03 -6.85 -12.37
C PRO A 182 -10.61 -6.24 -13.66
N GLY A 183 -11.66 -5.44 -13.53
CA GLY A 183 -12.35 -4.80 -14.65
C GLY A 183 -13.22 -5.74 -15.51
N VAL A 184 -13.25 -7.05 -15.25
CA VAL A 184 -14.10 -7.99 -15.99
C VAL A 184 -15.52 -7.96 -15.40
N PRO A 185 -16.54 -7.52 -16.17
CA PRO A 185 -17.90 -7.44 -15.67
C PRO A 185 -18.52 -8.82 -15.47
N GLY A 186 -19.20 -9.01 -14.34
CA GLY A 186 -20.07 -10.15 -14.08
C GLY A 186 -21.52 -9.72 -13.83
N SER A 187 -22.45 -10.68 -13.86
CA SER A 187 -23.87 -10.43 -13.62
C SER A 187 -24.26 -10.80 -12.19
N PHE A 188 -24.89 -9.89 -11.46
CA PHE A 188 -25.29 -10.11 -10.06
C PHE A 188 -26.79 -9.85 -9.94
N THR A 189 -27.54 -10.85 -9.45
CA THR A 189 -29.00 -10.77 -9.32
C THR A 189 -29.39 -10.76 -7.85
N PHE A 190 -30.20 -9.77 -7.48
CA PHE A 190 -30.77 -9.58 -6.15
C PHE A 190 -32.26 -9.89 -6.20
N ALA A 191 -32.71 -10.77 -5.32
CA ALA A 191 -34.11 -11.17 -5.21
C ALA A 191 -34.59 -11.06 -3.75
N PRO A 192 -35.90 -10.95 -3.51
CA PRO A 192 -36.44 -10.90 -2.15
C PRO A 192 -36.07 -12.16 -1.37
N GLY A 193 -35.92 -12.01 -0.05
CA GLY A 193 -35.88 -13.14 0.86
C GLY A 193 -37.15 -13.99 0.75
N ASP A 194 -37.08 -15.26 1.16
CA ASP A 194 -38.23 -16.16 1.03
C ASP A 194 -39.45 -15.63 1.80
N GLY A 195 -40.56 -15.44 1.08
CA GLY A 195 -41.81 -14.93 1.64
C GLY A 195 -41.92 -13.41 1.73
N ASP A 196 -40.86 -12.67 1.38
CA ASP A 196 -40.91 -11.21 1.32
C ASP A 196 -41.52 -10.73 0.00
N THR A 197 -42.58 -9.93 0.11
CA THR A 197 -43.33 -9.40 -1.04
C THR A 197 -43.34 -7.87 -1.09
N GLY A 198 -42.70 -7.21 -0.12
CA GLY A 198 -42.70 -5.76 0.04
C GLY A 198 -41.50 -5.04 -0.62
N VAL A 199 -40.56 -5.78 -1.18
CA VAL A 199 -39.30 -5.26 -1.74
C VAL A 199 -39.54 -4.53 -3.06
N VAL A 200 -39.07 -3.29 -3.16
CA VAL A 200 -39.15 -2.44 -4.36
C VAL A 200 -37.79 -2.11 -4.98
N GLY A 201 -36.70 -2.37 -4.27
CA GLY A 201 -35.34 -2.10 -4.71
C GLY A 201 -34.31 -2.71 -3.76
N TYR A 202 -33.04 -2.47 -4.06
CA TYR A 202 -31.89 -2.91 -3.29
C TYR A 202 -30.85 -1.80 -3.17
N GLU A 203 -29.97 -1.88 -2.20
CA GLU A 203 -28.67 -1.20 -2.22
C GLU A 203 -27.57 -2.23 -2.11
N TYR A 204 -26.43 -1.97 -2.76
CA TYR A 204 -25.25 -2.82 -2.61
C TYR A 204 -23.97 -2.01 -2.44
N GLN A 205 -22.98 -2.64 -1.82
CA GLN A 205 -21.63 -2.14 -1.67
C GLN A 205 -20.67 -3.28 -2.02
N ILE A 206 -19.61 -2.96 -2.75
CA ILE A 206 -18.53 -3.89 -3.11
C ILE A 206 -17.20 -3.25 -2.74
N GLU A 207 -16.26 -4.02 -2.18
CA GLU A 207 -14.90 -3.56 -1.85
C GLU A 207 -14.89 -2.26 -1.01
N GLU A 208 -15.80 -2.14 -0.04
CA GLU A 208 -15.99 -0.93 0.78
C GLU A 208 -16.27 0.37 -0.03
N GLY A 209 -16.67 0.24 -1.29
CA GLY A 209 -17.03 1.35 -2.16
C GLY A 209 -18.30 2.10 -1.75
N PRO A 210 -18.76 3.08 -2.54
CA PRO A 210 -20.00 3.78 -2.24
C PRO A 210 -21.21 2.83 -2.34
N MET A 211 -22.19 3.01 -1.46
CA MET A 211 -23.48 2.33 -1.57
C MET A 211 -24.21 2.74 -2.86
N VAL A 212 -24.60 1.77 -3.68
CA VAL A 212 -25.30 1.97 -4.95
C VAL A 212 -26.72 1.46 -4.85
N GLN A 213 -27.70 2.34 -5.11
CA GLN A 213 -29.12 1.98 -5.12
C GLN A 213 -29.55 1.41 -6.48
N VAL A 214 -30.35 0.35 -6.45
CA VAL A 214 -30.83 -0.37 -7.62
C VAL A 214 -32.34 -0.57 -7.51
N PRO A 215 -33.15 0.07 -8.37
CA PRO A 215 -34.60 -0.13 -8.36
C PRO A 215 -35.00 -1.47 -8.98
N GLY A 216 -36.13 -2.03 -8.54
CA GLY A 216 -36.73 -3.26 -9.09
C GLY A 216 -36.63 -4.46 -8.16
N SER A 217 -37.46 -5.48 -8.40
CA SER A 217 -37.49 -6.72 -7.61
C SER A 217 -38.02 -7.89 -8.45
N PRO A 218 -37.18 -8.88 -8.83
CA PRO A 218 -35.72 -8.91 -8.65
C PRO A 218 -35.01 -7.83 -9.48
N ALA A 219 -33.76 -7.53 -9.13
CA ALA A 219 -32.90 -6.62 -9.87
C ALA A 219 -31.62 -7.33 -10.30
N THR A 220 -31.12 -7.02 -11.51
CA THR A 220 -29.84 -7.55 -12.00
C THR A 220 -28.93 -6.38 -12.37
N VAL A 221 -27.70 -6.41 -11.87
CA VAL A 221 -26.67 -5.41 -12.14
C VAL A 221 -25.43 -6.06 -12.73
N SER A 222 -24.67 -5.28 -13.50
CA SER A 222 -23.34 -5.68 -13.96
C SER A 222 -22.30 -4.99 -13.09
N ILE A 223 -21.46 -5.78 -12.42
CA ILE A 223 -20.40 -5.29 -11.53
C ILE A 223 -19.08 -5.80 -12.06
N ALA A 224 -18.10 -4.90 -12.16
CA ALA A 224 -16.72 -5.21 -12.49
C ALA A 224 -15.87 -4.96 -11.23
N PRO A 225 -15.35 -6.00 -10.56
CA PRO A 225 -14.44 -5.86 -9.43
C PRO A 225 -13.21 -5.06 -9.81
N ARG A 226 -12.63 -4.32 -8.87
CA ARG A 226 -11.47 -3.45 -9.14
C ARG A 226 -10.16 -4.17 -8.87
N ALA A 227 -10.16 -5.06 -7.88
CA ALA A 227 -8.98 -5.75 -7.40
C ALA A 227 -9.07 -7.27 -7.64
N ARG A 228 -7.90 -7.92 -7.67
CA ARG A 228 -7.82 -9.39 -7.62
C ARG A 228 -7.96 -9.88 -6.18
N GLY A 229 -8.30 -11.15 -6.00
CA GLY A 229 -8.44 -11.78 -4.69
C GLY A 229 -9.89 -11.81 -4.20
N VAL A 230 -10.08 -12.08 -2.91
CA VAL A 230 -11.42 -12.22 -2.33
C VAL A 230 -12.07 -10.83 -2.24
N SER A 231 -13.18 -10.67 -2.96
CA SER A 231 -14.05 -9.51 -2.92
C SER A 231 -15.29 -9.81 -2.09
N ILE A 232 -15.73 -8.82 -1.32
CA ILE A 232 -16.93 -8.88 -0.49
C ILE A 232 -18.02 -8.02 -1.14
N LEU A 233 -19.20 -8.60 -1.35
CA LEU A 233 -20.40 -7.91 -1.84
C LEU A 233 -21.48 -7.92 -0.75
N ASP A 234 -21.83 -6.73 -0.27
CA ASP A 234 -22.92 -6.49 0.66
C ASP A 234 -24.17 -6.03 -0.07
N VAL A 235 -25.33 -6.65 0.20
CA VAL A 235 -26.61 -6.28 -0.43
C VAL A 235 -27.73 -6.18 0.60
N ARG A 236 -28.52 -5.10 0.57
CA ARG A 236 -29.72 -4.93 1.41
C ARG A 236 -30.96 -4.70 0.56
N ALA A 237 -32.08 -5.26 0.97
CA ALA A 237 -33.38 -5.04 0.33
C ALA A 237 -34.07 -3.79 0.87
N GLN A 238 -34.79 -3.06 0.01
CA GLN A 238 -35.54 -1.86 0.33
C GLN A 238 -37.05 -2.06 0.13
N ASP A 239 -37.86 -1.64 1.10
CA ASP A 239 -39.33 -1.63 0.99
C ASP A 239 -39.88 -0.35 0.33
N ALA A 240 -41.19 -0.35 0.02
CA ALA A 240 -41.89 0.80 -0.56
C ALA A 240 -41.90 2.07 0.32
N THR A 241 -41.53 1.95 1.61
CA THR A 241 -41.41 3.08 2.55
C THR A 241 -39.99 3.64 2.63
N GLY A 242 -39.04 3.02 1.91
CA GLY A 242 -37.64 3.41 1.86
C GLY A 242 -36.78 2.80 2.97
N ARG A 243 -37.31 1.84 3.74
CA ARG A 243 -36.56 1.17 4.81
C ARG A 243 -35.74 0.00 4.27
N TYR A 244 -34.57 -0.21 4.88
CA TYR A 244 -33.66 -1.29 4.53
C TYR A 244 -33.69 -2.40 5.58
N GLY A 245 -33.65 -3.64 5.10
CA GLY A 245 -33.49 -4.84 5.91
C GLY A 245 -32.03 -5.18 6.25
N PRO A 246 -31.78 -6.33 6.89
CA PRO A 246 -30.42 -6.86 7.09
C PRO A 246 -29.70 -7.10 5.76
N ALA A 247 -28.36 -7.07 5.81
CA ALA A 247 -27.50 -7.32 4.65
C ALA A 247 -27.29 -8.81 4.40
N THR A 248 -27.12 -9.16 3.13
CA THR A 248 -26.53 -10.43 2.68
C THR A 248 -25.13 -10.13 2.18
N GLU A 249 -24.15 -10.74 2.83
CA GLU A 249 -22.74 -10.68 2.45
C GLU A 249 -22.40 -11.90 1.58
N VAL A 250 -21.72 -11.66 0.45
CA VAL A 250 -21.26 -12.72 -0.45
C VAL A 250 -19.80 -12.48 -0.82
N ASP A 251 -18.97 -13.44 -0.44
CA ASP A 251 -17.58 -13.49 -0.86
C ASP A 251 -17.46 -14.18 -2.21
N PHE A 252 -16.58 -13.66 -3.08
CA PHE A 252 -16.17 -14.33 -4.31
C PHE A 252 -14.72 -13.97 -4.64
N ASN A 253 -13.99 -14.87 -5.28
CA ASN A 253 -12.58 -14.67 -5.57
C ASN A 253 -12.36 -14.25 -7.03
N VAL A 254 -11.69 -13.12 -7.20
CA VAL A 254 -11.37 -12.51 -8.50
C VAL A 254 -9.99 -13.00 -8.94
N ALA A 255 -9.91 -13.58 -10.13
CA ALA A 255 -8.64 -14.05 -10.69
C ALA A 255 -7.67 -12.90 -10.95
N PRO A 256 -6.34 -13.15 -11.02
CA PRO A 256 -5.40 -12.15 -11.51
C PRO A 256 -5.78 -11.68 -12.91
N SER A 257 -5.46 -10.42 -13.22
CA SER A 257 -5.66 -9.88 -14.56
C SER A 257 -4.87 -10.66 -15.60
N ALA A 258 -5.35 -10.64 -16.86
CA ALA A 258 -4.64 -11.27 -17.95
C ALA A 258 -3.20 -10.73 -18.06
N ALA A 259 -2.24 -11.64 -18.18
CA ALA A 259 -0.82 -11.33 -18.32
C ALA A 259 -0.54 -10.47 -19.56
N SER A 260 0.60 -9.78 -19.55
CA SER A 260 1.10 -9.00 -20.69
C SER A 260 1.28 -9.87 -21.92
N ILE A 261 1.06 -9.29 -23.09
CA ILE A 261 1.28 -9.95 -24.39
C ILE A 261 2.69 -9.72 -24.93
N GLY A 262 3.42 -8.76 -24.35
CA GLY A 262 4.85 -8.51 -24.58
C GLY A 262 5.53 -8.07 -23.28
N LEU A 263 6.74 -8.58 -23.02
CA LEU A 263 7.58 -8.26 -21.86
C LEU A 263 9.05 -8.31 -22.26
N TRP A 264 9.78 -7.21 -22.09
CA TRP A 264 11.22 -7.11 -22.40
C TRP A 264 11.99 -6.57 -21.19
N HIS A 265 12.91 -7.38 -20.70
CA HIS A 265 13.80 -7.04 -19.58
C HIS A 265 15.15 -6.49 -20.05
N PHE A 266 15.54 -6.69 -21.31
CA PHE A 266 16.84 -6.31 -21.86
C PHE A 266 18.07 -6.96 -21.19
N ASP A 267 17.87 -8.04 -20.44
CA ASP A 267 18.87 -8.85 -19.71
C ASP A 267 19.44 -10.05 -20.51
N ASP A 268 19.07 -10.18 -21.80
CA ASP A 268 19.52 -11.30 -22.65
C ASP A 268 21.00 -11.26 -23.05
N GLY A 269 21.70 -10.18 -22.72
CA GLY A 269 23.05 -9.87 -23.17
C GLY A 269 23.86 -9.12 -22.13
N GLN A 270 25.08 -8.73 -22.48
CA GLN A 270 25.98 -8.00 -21.60
C GLN A 270 26.35 -6.65 -22.21
N PRO A 271 26.88 -5.68 -21.43
CA PRO A 271 27.39 -4.44 -21.99
C PRO A 271 28.36 -4.67 -23.16
N GLY A 272 28.11 -3.99 -24.27
CA GLY A 272 28.80 -4.15 -25.55
C GLY A 272 28.15 -5.14 -26.53
N ASP A 273 27.08 -5.85 -26.15
CA ASP A 273 26.33 -6.74 -27.03
C ASP A 273 25.07 -6.06 -27.61
N HIS A 274 25.17 -5.67 -28.88
CA HIS A 274 24.05 -5.18 -29.70
C HIS A 274 23.56 -6.23 -30.72
N SER A 275 24.13 -7.44 -30.71
CA SER A 275 23.81 -8.49 -31.68
C SER A 275 22.73 -9.46 -31.20
N THR A 276 22.59 -9.58 -29.88
CA THR A 276 21.53 -10.38 -29.24
C THR A 276 20.26 -9.52 -29.11
N PRO A 277 19.17 -9.89 -29.81
CA PRO A 277 17.87 -9.25 -29.62
C PRO A 277 17.39 -9.44 -28.19
N ALA A 278 16.69 -8.44 -27.64
CA ALA A 278 15.99 -8.61 -26.38
C ALA A 278 14.79 -9.54 -26.58
N ALA A 279 14.67 -10.56 -25.74
CA ALA A 279 13.59 -11.53 -25.82
C ALA A 279 12.29 -10.90 -25.31
N ASP A 280 11.20 -11.26 -25.99
CA ASP A 280 9.86 -11.11 -25.43
C ASP A 280 9.59 -12.35 -24.56
N THR A 281 9.50 -12.17 -23.25
CA THR A 281 9.29 -13.24 -22.25
C THR A 281 7.85 -13.31 -21.74
N ALA A 282 6.92 -12.57 -22.35
CA ALA A 282 5.53 -12.50 -21.91
C ALA A 282 4.86 -13.88 -21.81
N SER A 283 3.91 -14.00 -20.89
CA SER A 283 3.11 -15.22 -20.68
C SER A 283 1.67 -15.11 -21.20
N GLY A 284 1.22 -13.90 -21.58
CA GLY A 284 -0.11 -13.67 -22.15
C GLY A 284 -0.27 -14.23 -23.56
N THR A 285 -1.52 -14.34 -24.02
CA THR A 285 -1.84 -14.90 -25.34
C THR A 285 -1.35 -13.99 -26.47
N GLY A 286 -0.42 -14.46 -27.29
CA GLY A 286 0.15 -13.67 -28.40
C GLY A 286 1.34 -14.37 -29.06
N GLY A 287 1.84 -13.78 -30.14
CA GLY A 287 3.16 -14.11 -30.68
C GLY A 287 4.26 -13.50 -29.82
N ARG A 288 5.47 -14.03 -29.88
CA ARG A 288 6.64 -13.44 -29.21
C ARG A 288 7.40 -12.55 -30.18
N HIS A 289 7.68 -11.33 -29.77
CA HIS A 289 8.26 -10.30 -30.62
C HIS A 289 9.63 -9.86 -30.07
N ALA A 290 10.70 -10.57 -30.42
CA ALA A 290 12.04 -10.15 -30.00
C ALA A 290 12.36 -8.74 -30.54
N ALA A 291 12.98 -7.89 -29.71
CA ALA A 291 13.37 -6.54 -30.08
C ALA A 291 14.84 -6.49 -30.50
N THR A 292 15.11 -6.05 -31.72
CA THR A 292 16.46 -5.90 -32.25
C THR A 292 17.01 -4.56 -31.84
N LEU A 293 18.19 -4.54 -31.20
CA LEU A 293 18.87 -3.29 -30.87
C LEU A 293 19.58 -2.73 -32.10
N SER A 294 19.51 -1.42 -32.26
CA SER A 294 20.32 -0.70 -33.23
C SER A 294 21.82 -0.91 -32.97
N GLY A 295 22.61 -1.13 -34.03
CA GLY A 295 24.07 -1.32 -33.91
C GLY A 295 24.85 -0.04 -33.60
N THR A 296 24.17 1.09 -33.43
CA THR A 296 24.74 2.41 -33.18
C THR A 296 23.87 3.15 -32.18
N GLY A 297 24.47 3.62 -31.07
CA GLY A 297 23.76 4.43 -30.08
C GLY A 297 22.91 3.66 -29.07
N ALA A 298 22.67 2.35 -29.30
CA ALA A 298 22.08 1.44 -28.32
C ALA A 298 23.14 0.46 -27.77
N ASP A 299 23.06 0.20 -26.47
CA ASP A 299 23.89 -0.78 -25.75
C ASP A 299 23.10 -1.35 -24.56
N ARG A 300 23.73 -2.24 -23.79
CA ARG A 300 23.25 -2.67 -22.47
C ARG A 300 24.07 -2.06 -21.36
N THR A 301 23.44 -1.85 -20.22
CA THR A 301 24.09 -1.40 -18.98
C THR A 301 23.76 -2.35 -17.84
N ALA A 302 24.71 -2.61 -16.95
CA ALA A 302 24.49 -3.39 -15.73
C ALA A 302 23.71 -2.61 -14.65
N LEU A 303 23.15 -1.46 -15.01
CA LEU A 303 22.33 -0.61 -14.15
C LEU A 303 20.85 -0.94 -14.35
N GLY A 304 20.49 -2.22 -14.41
CA GLY A 304 19.11 -2.69 -14.53
C GLY A 304 18.24 -2.28 -13.34
N ARG A 305 16.94 -2.12 -13.59
CA ARG A 305 15.97 -1.65 -12.59
C ARG A 305 15.75 -2.67 -11.48
N ARG A 306 15.93 -3.97 -11.73
CA ARG A 306 15.82 -5.00 -10.67
C ARG A 306 17.08 -5.10 -9.81
N GLY A 307 18.15 -4.41 -10.19
CA GLY A 307 19.37 -4.28 -9.40
C GLY A 307 20.49 -5.22 -9.84
N SER A 308 21.19 -5.82 -8.88
CA SER A 308 22.40 -6.59 -9.17
C SER A 308 22.10 -7.84 -9.99
N GLY A 309 22.80 -8.01 -11.11
CA GLY A 309 22.62 -9.15 -12.02
C GLY A 309 21.56 -8.93 -13.08
N ASP A 310 21.05 -7.70 -13.19
CA ASP A 310 20.11 -7.24 -14.19
C ASP A 310 20.79 -6.28 -15.17
N GLU A 311 20.29 -6.21 -16.41
CA GLU A 311 20.72 -5.24 -17.41
C GLU A 311 19.54 -4.42 -17.94
N ALA A 312 19.81 -3.19 -18.38
CA ALA A 312 18.83 -2.34 -19.04
C ALA A 312 19.30 -1.92 -20.44
N LEU A 313 18.36 -1.52 -21.30
CA LEU A 313 18.65 -0.90 -22.59
C LEU A 313 19.20 0.52 -22.36
N ALA A 314 20.42 0.78 -22.82
CA ALA A 314 21.06 2.09 -22.75
C ALA A 314 21.07 2.79 -24.10
N LEU A 315 20.59 4.04 -24.14
CA LEU A 315 20.39 4.81 -25.36
C LEU A 315 21.06 6.18 -25.28
N ASP A 316 21.68 6.59 -26.38
CA ASP A 316 22.53 7.78 -26.50
C ASP A 316 21.79 9.11 -26.75
N GLY A 317 20.46 9.07 -26.93
CA GLY A 317 19.67 10.28 -27.20
C GLY A 317 19.79 10.84 -28.61
N ALA A 318 20.42 10.12 -29.55
CA ALA A 318 20.69 10.62 -30.89
C ALA A 318 20.42 9.61 -32.02
N THR A 319 20.84 8.37 -31.84
CA THR A 319 20.75 7.33 -32.88
C THR A 319 20.31 5.97 -32.35
N GLY A 320 20.40 5.76 -31.03
CA GLY A 320 20.07 4.50 -30.41
C GLY A 320 18.58 4.24 -30.27
N ASP A 321 18.17 3.04 -30.64
CA ASP A 321 16.85 2.46 -30.39
C ASP A 321 16.90 0.93 -30.35
N ALA A 322 15.75 0.33 -30.03
CA ALA A 322 15.43 -1.05 -30.39
C ALA A 322 14.05 -1.12 -31.06
N GLU A 323 13.77 -2.16 -31.83
CA GLU A 323 12.48 -2.35 -32.51
C GLU A 323 12.08 -3.83 -32.62
N THR A 324 10.78 -4.12 -32.57
CA THR A 324 10.25 -5.45 -32.88
C THR A 324 10.11 -5.67 -34.39
N ASP A 325 9.99 -6.94 -34.83
CA ASP A 325 9.55 -7.24 -36.21
C ASP A 325 8.02 -7.26 -36.28
N GLY A 326 7.44 -6.11 -36.65
CA GLY A 326 6.00 -5.90 -36.78
C GLY A 326 5.31 -5.43 -35.50
N ARG A 327 4.01 -5.13 -35.65
CA ARG A 327 3.16 -4.65 -34.56
C ARG A 327 3.04 -5.65 -33.41
N VAL A 328 2.99 -5.11 -32.19
CA VAL A 328 2.67 -5.85 -30.96
C VAL A 328 1.24 -5.59 -30.52
N VAL A 329 0.76 -4.33 -30.60
CA VAL A 329 -0.63 -3.96 -30.28
C VAL A 329 -1.42 -3.53 -31.51
N ASP A 330 -2.73 -3.78 -31.49
CA ASP A 330 -3.69 -3.09 -32.33
C ASP A 330 -4.13 -1.78 -31.65
N PRO A 331 -3.71 -0.60 -32.15
CA PRO A 331 -4.03 0.68 -31.52
C PRO A 331 -5.49 1.11 -31.74
N ALA A 332 -6.28 0.38 -32.55
CA ALA A 332 -7.71 0.63 -32.71
C ALA A 332 -8.57 0.01 -31.58
N ALA A 333 -8.02 -0.97 -30.86
CA ALA A 333 -8.66 -1.60 -29.70
C ALA A 333 -8.06 -1.05 -28.39
N SER A 334 -8.66 -1.38 -27.25
CA SER A 334 -8.07 -1.05 -25.95
C SER A 334 -6.70 -1.70 -25.77
N PHE A 335 -5.73 -0.95 -25.27
CA PHE A 335 -4.38 -1.42 -25.00
C PHE A 335 -3.75 -0.61 -23.87
N ALA A 336 -2.64 -1.12 -23.34
CA ALA A 336 -1.79 -0.40 -22.43
C ALA A 336 -0.33 -0.78 -22.63
N VAL A 337 0.57 0.12 -22.25
CA VAL A 337 2.02 -0.07 -22.29
C VAL A 337 2.64 0.49 -21.02
N SER A 338 3.73 -0.09 -20.54
CA SER A 338 4.53 0.45 -19.45
C SER A 338 6.03 0.26 -19.69
N ALA A 339 6.83 1.11 -19.06
CA ALA A 339 8.28 1.01 -19.04
C ALA A 339 8.82 1.61 -17.73
N TRP A 340 9.85 1.01 -17.18
CA TRP A 340 10.75 1.72 -16.28
C TRP A 340 11.71 2.57 -17.10
N VAL A 341 11.85 3.84 -16.71
CA VAL A 341 12.66 4.81 -17.43
C VAL A 341 13.67 5.50 -16.50
N PHE A 342 14.89 5.70 -16.98
CA PHE A 342 15.95 6.44 -16.29
C PHE A 342 16.55 7.48 -17.25
N PRO A 343 15.95 8.69 -17.37
CA PRO A 343 16.46 9.69 -18.30
C PRO A 343 17.75 10.33 -17.80
N THR A 344 18.70 10.61 -18.68
CA THR A 344 19.95 11.32 -18.35
C THR A 344 20.04 12.71 -18.97
N ASP A 345 19.10 13.06 -19.87
CA ASP A 345 18.92 14.39 -20.43
C ASP A 345 17.45 14.58 -20.83
N LEU A 346 16.80 15.59 -20.25
CA LEU A 346 15.42 16.00 -20.54
C LEU A 346 15.36 17.41 -21.14
N THR A 347 16.43 17.86 -21.80
CA THR A 347 16.46 19.18 -22.46
C THR A 347 15.69 19.22 -23.79
N GLU A 348 15.34 18.06 -24.33
CA GLU A 348 14.58 17.86 -25.57
C GLU A 348 13.46 16.83 -25.34
N ASP A 349 12.53 16.72 -26.30
CA ASP A 349 11.50 15.69 -26.26
C ASP A 349 12.14 14.29 -26.31
N ARG A 350 11.68 13.37 -25.46
CA ARG A 350 12.20 12.00 -25.34
C ARG A 350 11.06 10.99 -25.45
N THR A 351 11.18 9.99 -26.32
CA THR A 351 10.19 8.92 -26.47
C THR A 351 10.76 7.63 -25.91
N ALA A 352 10.12 7.07 -24.88
CA ALA A 352 10.48 5.78 -24.33
C ALA A 352 9.91 4.64 -25.17
N LEU A 353 8.63 4.73 -25.55
CA LEU A 353 7.93 3.74 -26.37
C LEU A 353 7.07 4.42 -27.43
N SER A 354 7.01 3.85 -28.63
CA SER A 354 5.99 4.21 -29.61
C SER A 354 5.66 3.06 -30.54
N GLN A 355 4.48 3.13 -31.14
CA GLN A 355 4.13 2.28 -32.28
C GLN A 355 3.29 3.13 -33.24
N THR A 356 3.87 3.51 -34.37
CA THR A 356 3.23 4.37 -35.36
C THR A 356 2.96 3.58 -36.65
N GLY A 357 1.73 3.65 -37.14
CA GLY A 357 1.33 3.07 -38.42
C GLY A 357 1.78 3.92 -39.59
N GLY A 358 1.79 3.33 -40.79
CA GLY A 358 2.23 4.03 -42.01
C GLY A 358 1.40 5.27 -42.38
N ASP A 359 0.25 5.49 -41.74
CA ASP A 359 -0.58 6.69 -41.85
C ASP A 359 -0.30 7.75 -40.77
N GLY A 360 0.65 7.52 -39.86
CA GLY A 360 0.99 8.41 -38.74
C GLY A 360 0.12 8.23 -37.49
N SER A 361 -0.85 7.31 -37.50
CA SER A 361 -1.67 7.01 -36.32
C SER A 361 -0.97 6.01 -35.39
N GLY A 362 -1.26 6.06 -34.09
CA GLY A 362 -0.60 5.20 -33.11
C GLY A 362 -0.52 5.82 -31.72
N PHE A 363 0.56 5.52 -31.00
CA PHE A 363 0.82 6.09 -29.68
C PHE A 363 2.29 6.40 -29.47
N SER A 364 2.57 7.26 -28.49
CA SER A 364 3.89 7.46 -27.91
C SER A 364 3.80 7.68 -26.40
N LEU A 365 4.77 7.15 -25.66
CA LEU A 365 4.95 7.36 -24.22
C LEU A 365 6.34 7.95 -23.99
N GLY A 366 6.42 9.07 -23.28
CA GLY A 366 7.70 9.77 -23.09
C GLY A 366 7.58 11.09 -22.35
N TYR A 367 8.53 11.99 -22.63
CA TYR A 367 8.68 13.30 -22.04
C TYR A 367 8.54 14.41 -23.09
N ALA A 368 7.76 15.44 -22.77
CA ALA A 368 7.62 16.67 -23.55
C ALA A 368 8.40 17.81 -22.86
N ALA A 369 9.49 18.27 -23.47
CA ALA A 369 10.39 19.25 -22.87
C ALA A 369 9.78 20.65 -22.79
N ALA A 370 8.94 21.01 -23.76
CA ALA A 370 8.24 22.30 -23.75
C ALA A 370 7.26 22.42 -22.57
N ASP A 371 6.63 21.30 -22.19
CA ASP A 371 5.62 21.24 -21.14
C ASP A 371 6.21 20.80 -19.79
N GLN A 372 7.47 20.35 -19.78
CA GLN A 372 8.15 19.75 -18.64
C GLN A 372 7.32 18.64 -17.98
N ALA A 373 6.80 17.73 -18.81
CA ALA A 373 5.80 16.76 -18.41
C ALA A 373 6.05 15.38 -19.03
N TRP A 374 5.76 14.34 -18.24
CA TRP A 374 5.51 13.01 -18.77
C TRP A 374 4.22 13.02 -19.58
N GLN A 375 4.19 12.26 -20.67
CA GLN A 375 3.09 12.29 -21.61
C GLN A 375 2.84 10.95 -22.26
N PHE A 376 1.57 10.55 -22.27
CA PHE A 376 1.06 9.50 -23.14
C PHE A 376 0.19 10.12 -24.22
N SER A 377 0.62 9.97 -25.48
CA SER A 377 -0.06 10.53 -26.65
C SER A 377 -0.70 9.44 -27.48
N TYR A 378 -1.88 9.72 -28.01
CA TYR A 378 -2.57 8.90 -29.01
C TYR A 378 -2.87 9.75 -30.24
N THR A 379 -2.47 9.26 -31.41
CA THR A 379 -2.63 9.96 -32.68
C THR A 379 -3.56 9.20 -33.62
N TRP A 380 -4.41 9.93 -34.34
CA TRP A 380 -5.30 9.36 -35.35
C TRP A 380 -5.55 10.34 -36.49
N ASN A 381 -6.00 9.82 -37.63
CA ASN A 381 -6.51 10.64 -38.73
C ASN A 381 -8.03 10.58 -38.77
N ASP A 382 -8.68 11.71 -39.03
CA ASP A 382 -10.12 11.70 -39.29
C ASP A 382 -10.45 11.24 -40.73
N ALA A 383 -11.75 11.19 -41.06
CA ALA A 383 -12.22 10.74 -42.36
C ALA A 383 -11.74 11.60 -43.54
N ASP A 384 -11.33 12.84 -43.29
CA ASP A 384 -10.78 13.76 -44.29
C ASP A 384 -9.24 13.66 -44.38
N GLY A 385 -8.62 12.81 -43.55
CA GLY A 385 -7.18 12.60 -43.48
C GLY A 385 -6.44 13.67 -42.68
N ALA A 386 -7.13 14.46 -41.86
CA ALA A 386 -6.48 15.40 -40.95
C ALA A 386 -6.02 14.66 -39.68
N GLY A 387 -4.76 14.86 -39.31
CA GLY A 387 -4.17 14.27 -38.11
C GLY A 387 -4.56 15.00 -36.83
N HIS A 388 -4.81 14.23 -35.78
CA HIS A 388 -5.19 14.69 -34.44
C HIS A 388 -4.34 13.99 -33.39
N VAL A 389 -4.22 14.61 -32.22
CA VAL A 389 -3.51 14.06 -31.05
C VAL A 389 -4.30 14.34 -29.78
N ALA A 390 -4.40 13.33 -28.92
CA ALA A 390 -4.86 13.46 -27.54
C ALA A 390 -3.69 13.11 -26.59
N ARG A 391 -3.61 13.82 -25.46
CA ARG A 391 -2.49 13.73 -24.51
C ARG A 391 -3.03 13.55 -23.09
N ALA A 392 -2.50 12.58 -22.37
CA ALA A 392 -2.58 12.52 -20.91
C ALA A 392 -1.20 12.92 -20.36
N GLU A 393 -1.16 13.83 -19.39
CA GLU A 393 0.07 14.53 -18.98
C GLU A 393 0.21 14.58 -17.47
N ALA A 394 1.46 14.53 -17.01
CA ALA A 394 1.82 14.69 -15.62
C ALA A 394 3.05 15.59 -15.50
N PRO A 395 2.99 16.69 -14.73
CA PRO A 395 4.17 17.53 -14.49
C PRO A 395 5.26 16.70 -13.83
N GLY A 396 6.50 16.81 -14.30
CA GLY A 396 7.59 15.97 -13.80
C GLY A 396 8.74 15.85 -14.78
N GLY A 397 9.37 14.68 -14.80
CA GLY A 397 10.59 14.44 -15.58
C GLY A 397 11.83 14.81 -14.78
N THR A 398 12.20 13.93 -13.86
CA THR A 398 13.42 14.06 -13.08
C THR A 398 14.51 13.23 -13.72
N GLU A 399 15.65 13.86 -14.00
CA GLU A 399 16.82 13.15 -14.53
C GLU A 399 17.45 12.26 -13.46
N ARG A 400 18.02 11.15 -13.92
CA ARG A 400 18.87 10.23 -13.16
C ARG A 400 18.15 9.60 -11.97
N VAL A 401 16.86 9.34 -12.09
CA VAL A 401 16.09 8.49 -11.16
C VAL A 401 15.25 7.51 -11.97
N TRP A 402 14.99 6.34 -11.40
CA TRP A 402 14.07 5.38 -11.99
C TRP A 402 12.63 5.81 -11.73
N THR A 403 11.84 5.91 -12.80
CA THR A 403 10.41 6.22 -12.75
C THR A 403 9.68 5.20 -13.63
N GLN A 404 8.58 4.62 -13.16
CA GLN A 404 7.71 3.81 -14.01
C GLN A 404 6.69 4.71 -14.69
N LEU A 405 6.52 4.55 -16.00
CA LEU A 405 5.46 5.19 -16.77
C LEU A 405 4.56 4.11 -17.35
N ALA A 406 3.25 4.32 -17.29
CA ALA A 406 2.29 3.49 -18.02
C ALA A 406 1.21 4.32 -18.71
N GLY A 407 0.86 3.97 -19.94
CA GLY A 407 -0.22 4.57 -20.70
C GLY A 407 -1.31 3.54 -20.97
N SER A 408 -2.58 3.89 -20.76
CA SER A 408 -3.73 3.03 -21.05
C SER A 408 -4.74 3.76 -21.94
N TYR A 409 -5.13 3.13 -23.04
CA TYR A 409 -6.17 3.59 -23.95
C TYR A 409 -7.40 2.67 -23.87
N ASP A 410 -8.56 3.27 -23.61
CA ASP A 410 -9.85 2.58 -23.63
C ASP A 410 -10.62 2.95 -24.91
N SER A 411 -10.75 2.00 -25.84
CA SER A 411 -11.48 2.22 -27.08
C SER A 411 -13.00 2.24 -26.91
N VAL A 412 -13.53 1.72 -25.80
CA VAL A 412 -14.96 1.68 -25.48
C VAL A 412 -15.39 2.96 -24.78
N ALA A 413 -14.61 3.40 -23.79
CA ALA A 413 -14.85 4.66 -23.08
C ALA A 413 -14.35 5.89 -23.85
N HIS A 414 -13.48 5.70 -24.85
CA HIS A 414 -12.76 6.74 -25.58
C HIS A 414 -11.94 7.63 -24.65
N THR A 415 -11.06 7.01 -23.86
CA THR A 415 -10.25 7.73 -22.85
C THR A 415 -8.79 7.29 -22.83
N LEU A 416 -7.90 8.23 -22.49
CA LEU A 416 -6.49 7.98 -22.18
C LEU A 416 -6.20 8.23 -20.71
N THR A 417 -5.39 7.36 -20.11
CA THR A 417 -4.88 7.51 -18.75
C THR A 417 -3.37 7.35 -18.76
N LEU A 418 -2.67 8.27 -18.08
CA LEU A 418 -1.25 8.15 -17.76
C LEU A 418 -1.10 7.76 -16.28
N TYR A 419 -0.20 6.83 -16.01
CA TYR A 419 0.23 6.45 -14.67
C TYR A 419 1.71 6.75 -14.51
N VAL A 420 2.10 7.26 -13.34
CA VAL A 420 3.49 7.47 -12.94
C VAL A 420 3.69 6.73 -11.63
N ASN A 421 4.67 5.82 -11.58
CA ASN A 421 4.91 4.92 -10.45
C ASN A 421 3.65 4.16 -10.00
N GLY A 422 2.82 3.77 -10.98
CA GLY A 422 1.55 3.08 -10.78
C GLY A 422 0.36 3.97 -10.41
N GLN A 423 0.58 5.25 -10.11
CA GLN A 423 -0.48 6.18 -9.69
C GLN A 423 -1.09 6.92 -10.90
N PRO A 424 -2.43 6.95 -11.06
CA PRO A 424 -3.08 7.66 -12.16
C PRO A 424 -2.89 9.18 -12.05
N GLN A 425 -2.59 9.81 -13.18
CA GLN A 425 -2.29 11.24 -13.27
C GLN A 425 -3.53 12.00 -13.73
N GLY A 426 -4.35 12.39 -12.75
CA GLY A 426 -5.60 13.11 -12.99
C GLY A 426 -6.76 12.23 -13.48
N SER A 427 -7.80 12.87 -14.01
CA SER A 427 -8.94 12.17 -14.62
C SER A 427 -8.61 11.73 -16.05
N PRO A 428 -9.16 10.62 -16.56
CA PRO A 428 -8.90 10.17 -17.92
C PRO A 428 -9.22 11.26 -18.96
N THR A 429 -8.30 11.48 -19.90
CA THR A 429 -8.48 12.43 -21.02
C THR A 429 -9.48 11.83 -22.01
N GLY A 430 -10.58 12.53 -22.29
CA GLY A 430 -11.60 12.08 -23.24
C GLY A 430 -11.26 12.35 -24.71
N LEU A 431 -11.64 11.43 -25.58
CA LEU A 431 -11.49 11.48 -27.03
C LEU A 431 -12.88 11.46 -27.70
N PRO A 432 -13.04 12.04 -28.91
CA PRO A 432 -14.28 11.87 -29.66
C PRO A 432 -14.47 10.41 -30.05
N ALA A 433 -15.72 9.94 -30.14
CA ALA A 433 -16.03 8.56 -30.53
C ALA A 433 -15.55 8.17 -31.96
N THR A 434 -15.17 9.16 -32.76
CA THR A 434 -14.57 8.97 -34.09
C THR A 434 -13.05 8.84 -34.05
N ALA A 435 -12.42 8.98 -32.88
CA ALA A 435 -10.98 8.77 -32.72
C ALA A 435 -10.68 7.27 -32.80
N ALA A 436 -10.07 6.87 -33.92
CA ALA A 436 -9.63 5.52 -34.14
C ALA A 436 -8.34 5.55 -34.97
N ALA A 437 -7.25 5.06 -34.38
CA ALA A 437 -6.03 4.81 -35.13
C ALA A 437 -6.26 3.70 -36.17
N GLY A 438 -5.48 3.73 -37.26
CA GLY A 438 -5.46 2.65 -38.23
C GLY A 438 -4.92 1.36 -37.62
N SER A 439 -5.53 0.22 -37.94
CA SER A 439 -5.12 -1.10 -37.43
C SER A 439 -3.83 -1.66 -38.06
N THR A 440 -3.28 -0.96 -39.07
CA THR A 440 -1.97 -1.26 -39.65
C THR A 440 -0.90 -0.41 -38.98
N SER A 441 -0.56 -0.77 -37.74
CA SER A 441 0.59 -0.19 -37.05
C SER A 441 1.91 -0.78 -37.53
N GLY A 442 2.97 0.03 -37.47
CA GLY A 442 4.35 -0.40 -37.67
C GLY A 442 4.90 -1.14 -36.46
N ASP A 443 6.22 -1.24 -36.40
CA ASP A 443 6.96 -1.91 -35.34
C ASP A 443 6.76 -1.22 -33.99
N LEU A 444 6.83 -1.98 -32.89
CA LEU A 444 6.97 -1.40 -31.56
C LEU A 444 8.41 -0.92 -31.42
N GLU A 445 8.58 0.37 -31.20
CA GLU A 445 9.86 1.05 -31.06
C GLU A 445 10.14 1.37 -29.60
N PHE A 446 11.37 1.15 -29.19
CA PHE A 446 11.91 1.44 -27.87
C PHE A 446 12.96 2.54 -28.04
N GLY A 447 12.71 3.70 -27.44
CA GLY A 447 13.69 4.77 -27.38
C GLY A 447 13.70 5.78 -28.53
N ARG A 448 12.71 5.73 -29.42
CA ARG A 448 12.52 6.76 -30.45
C ARG A 448 11.04 6.89 -30.79
N GLY A 449 10.65 8.03 -31.34
CA GLY A 449 9.37 8.22 -32.01
C GLY A 449 9.56 8.57 -33.48
N THR A 450 8.47 8.92 -34.16
CA THR A 450 8.51 9.38 -35.56
C THR A 450 7.95 10.79 -35.68
N THR A 451 8.48 11.57 -36.64
CA THR A 451 7.92 12.87 -36.97
C THR A 451 6.53 12.72 -37.58
N ALA A 452 5.63 13.65 -37.27
CA ALA A 452 4.30 13.72 -37.89
C ALA A 452 4.32 14.18 -39.37
N ASP A 453 5.48 14.18 -40.03
CA ASP A 453 5.62 14.55 -41.43
C ASP A 453 5.43 13.34 -42.36
N ALA A 454 5.28 13.61 -43.66
CA ALA A 454 5.06 12.56 -44.66
C ALA A 454 6.24 11.56 -44.78
N ALA A 455 7.41 11.90 -44.24
CA ALA A 455 8.59 11.05 -44.25
C ALA A 455 8.68 10.12 -43.03
N GLN A 456 7.95 10.41 -41.95
CA GLN A 456 7.95 9.65 -40.69
C GLN A 456 9.37 9.35 -40.21
N SER A 457 10.21 10.40 -40.22
CA SER A 457 11.62 10.26 -39.84
C SER A 457 11.73 10.01 -38.33
N PRO A 458 12.70 9.19 -37.88
CA PRO A 458 12.98 9.04 -36.46
C PRO A 458 13.21 10.38 -35.77
N SER A 459 12.65 10.54 -34.57
CA SER A 459 12.81 11.74 -33.75
C SER A 459 12.65 11.44 -32.25
N ALA A 460 12.89 12.43 -31.40
CA ALA A 460 12.74 12.35 -29.95
C ALA A 460 13.45 11.14 -29.30
N TYR A 461 14.70 10.88 -29.71
CA TYR A 461 15.49 9.78 -29.21
C TYR A 461 15.67 9.85 -27.68
N TRP A 462 15.44 8.74 -27.02
CA TRP A 462 15.62 8.59 -25.58
C TRP A 462 17.09 8.68 -25.20
N HIS A 463 17.40 9.45 -24.17
CA HIS A 463 18.74 9.52 -23.59
C HIS A 463 18.69 8.98 -22.16
N GLY A 464 19.34 7.84 -21.92
CA GLY A 464 19.30 7.16 -20.64
C GLY A 464 18.93 5.69 -20.78
N TYR A 465 18.29 5.12 -19.76
CA TYR A 465 18.00 3.69 -19.69
C TYR A 465 16.50 3.39 -19.77
N LEU A 466 16.16 2.26 -20.38
CA LEU A 466 14.82 1.68 -20.44
C LEU A 466 14.88 0.23 -19.96
N ASP A 467 13.87 -0.19 -19.21
CA ASP A 467 13.81 -1.53 -18.63
C ASP A 467 12.36 -1.97 -18.38
N GLU A 468 12.16 -3.27 -18.20
CA GLU A 468 10.89 -3.88 -17.76
C GLU A 468 9.69 -3.41 -18.58
N VAL A 469 9.85 -3.40 -19.91
CA VAL A 469 8.83 -2.91 -20.81
C VAL A 469 7.73 -3.95 -20.95
N GLN A 470 6.49 -3.54 -20.70
CA GLN A 470 5.33 -4.42 -20.82
C GLN A 470 4.23 -3.84 -21.69
N VAL A 471 3.48 -4.74 -22.31
CA VAL A 471 2.43 -4.42 -23.29
C VAL A 471 1.22 -5.31 -23.07
N TRP A 472 0.02 -4.72 -23.11
CA TRP A 472 -1.26 -5.41 -22.96
C TRP A 472 -2.24 -5.01 -24.07
N GLN A 473 -3.01 -5.97 -24.61
CA GLN A 473 -4.18 -5.69 -25.47
C GLN A 473 -5.46 -5.59 -24.64
N ARG A 474 -5.40 -4.78 -23.59
CA ARG A 474 -6.50 -4.41 -22.69
C ARG A 474 -6.12 -3.12 -21.97
N THR A 475 -7.08 -2.47 -21.32
CA THR A 475 -6.79 -1.38 -20.39
C THR A 475 -6.09 -1.91 -19.13
N LEU A 476 -5.33 -1.04 -18.48
CA LEU A 476 -4.90 -1.24 -17.09
C LEU A 476 -5.94 -0.63 -16.16
N SER A 477 -6.30 -1.37 -15.12
CA SER A 477 -6.92 -0.78 -13.92
C SER A 477 -5.85 -0.06 -13.08
N SER A 478 -6.27 0.76 -12.12
CA SER A 478 -5.32 1.35 -11.16
C SER A 478 -4.53 0.28 -10.41
N ASP A 479 -5.18 -0.82 -10.04
CA ASP A 479 -4.52 -1.91 -9.31
C ASP A 479 -3.53 -2.68 -10.20
N ASP A 480 -3.81 -2.83 -11.50
CA ASP A 480 -2.84 -3.38 -12.44
C ASP A 480 -1.60 -2.49 -12.54
N ALA A 481 -1.80 -1.17 -12.65
CA ALA A 481 -0.70 -0.21 -12.76
C ALA A 481 0.13 -0.15 -11.47
N LEU A 482 -0.52 -0.24 -10.30
CA LEU A 482 0.16 -0.37 -9.01
C LEU A 482 0.97 -1.67 -8.94
N GLN A 483 0.36 -2.81 -9.29
CA GLN A 483 1.06 -4.10 -9.28
C GLN A 483 2.27 -4.10 -10.20
N ASP A 484 2.12 -3.56 -11.41
CA ASP A 484 3.22 -3.44 -12.38
C ASP A 484 4.37 -2.59 -11.80
N ALA A 485 4.05 -1.46 -11.16
CA ALA A 485 5.03 -0.58 -10.55
C ALA A 485 5.70 -1.14 -9.27
N ARG A 486 5.16 -2.21 -8.65
CA ARG A 486 5.86 -2.89 -7.54
C ARG A 486 7.07 -3.69 -8.02
N LEU A 487 7.05 -4.14 -9.26
CA LEU A 487 8.09 -5.00 -9.86
C LEU A 487 8.44 -6.18 -8.94
N GLU A 488 7.42 -6.92 -8.52
CA GLU A 488 7.60 -8.08 -7.65
C GLU A 488 8.20 -9.26 -8.42
N ASP A 489 9.19 -9.88 -7.82
CA ASP A 489 9.70 -11.16 -8.28
C ASP A 489 8.60 -12.22 -8.12
N PRO A 490 8.23 -12.94 -9.19
CA PRO A 490 7.10 -13.87 -9.17
C PRO A 490 7.33 -15.13 -8.31
N ASP A 491 8.58 -15.47 -8.02
CA ASP A 491 8.95 -16.66 -7.23
C ASP A 491 8.95 -16.35 -5.72
N THR A 492 9.39 -15.15 -5.35
CA THR A 492 9.54 -14.72 -3.94
C THR A 492 8.43 -13.80 -3.45
N GLY A 493 7.70 -13.14 -4.37
CA GLY A 493 6.73 -12.09 -4.07
C GLY A 493 7.35 -10.81 -3.48
N SER A 494 8.68 -10.66 -3.57
CA SER A 494 9.41 -9.53 -3.01
C SER A 494 9.63 -8.46 -4.10
N PRO A 495 9.49 -7.16 -3.78
CA PRO A 495 9.77 -6.09 -4.75
C PRO A 495 11.24 -6.08 -5.17
N ALA A 496 11.50 -5.91 -6.47
CA ALA A 496 12.87 -5.74 -6.96
C ALA A 496 13.39 -4.32 -6.66
N VAL A 497 14.62 -4.25 -6.14
CA VAL A 497 15.25 -3.02 -5.67
C VAL A 497 16.61 -2.77 -6.31
N ALA A 498 16.79 -1.62 -6.96
CA ALA A 498 18.08 -1.22 -7.52
C ALA A 498 18.84 -0.34 -6.53
N ASN A 499 20.07 -0.72 -6.13
CA ASN A 499 20.93 0.13 -5.32
C ASN A 499 21.46 1.29 -6.18
N VAL A 500 20.97 2.51 -5.94
CA VAL A 500 21.22 3.70 -6.78
C VAL A 500 22.23 4.68 -6.18
N ALA A 501 22.59 4.47 -4.92
CA ALA A 501 23.68 5.18 -4.26
C ALA A 501 24.20 4.37 -3.07
N ALA A 502 25.51 4.23 -2.95
CA ALA A 502 26.16 3.68 -1.78
C ALA A 502 27.44 4.47 -1.46
N TRP A 503 27.48 5.05 -0.26
CA TRP A 503 28.65 5.75 0.26
C TRP A 503 29.11 5.08 1.54
N ASP A 504 30.36 4.63 1.54
CA ASP A 504 31.03 4.03 2.71
C ASP A 504 32.26 4.87 3.06
N ALA A 505 32.22 5.53 4.23
CA ALA A 505 33.26 6.43 4.70
C ALA A 505 34.59 5.73 4.99
N THR A 506 34.62 4.40 5.13
CA THR A 506 35.86 3.60 5.26
C THR A 506 36.76 3.73 4.03
N SER A 507 36.19 4.06 2.88
CA SER A 507 36.91 4.24 1.60
C SER A 507 37.26 5.70 1.30
N ALA A 508 36.84 6.63 2.14
CA ALA A 508 36.91 8.05 1.86
C ALA A 508 38.34 8.60 1.87
N SER A 509 38.60 9.60 1.01
CA SER A 509 39.84 10.37 1.03
C SER A 509 39.57 11.84 0.72
N GLY A 510 40.12 12.74 1.54
CA GLY A 510 39.89 14.19 1.36
C GLY A 510 38.46 14.61 1.76
N THR A 511 37.82 15.43 0.94
CA THR A 511 36.49 16.04 1.18
C THR A 511 35.39 15.48 0.29
N ALA A 512 35.66 14.44 -0.48
CA ALA A 512 34.70 13.85 -1.41
C ALA A 512 34.75 12.31 -1.33
N LEU A 513 33.57 11.70 -1.40
CA LEU A 513 33.37 10.25 -1.40
C LEU A 513 32.52 9.88 -2.61
N THR A 514 33.13 9.27 -3.60
CA THR A 514 32.46 8.80 -4.81
C THR A 514 31.96 7.38 -4.60
N ASP A 515 30.70 7.14 -4.95
CA ASP A 515 30.11 5.81 -5.04
C ASP A 515 30.80 5.00 -6.15
N SER A 516 31.60 4.02 -5.75
CA SER A 516 32.26 3.06 -6.63
C SER A 516 31.57 1.70 -6.68
N THR A 517 30.47 1.53 -5.95
CA THR A 517 29.84 0.22 -5.71
C THR A 517 28.66 0.00 -6.64
N THR A 518 27.84 1.04 -6.87
CA THR A 518 26.57 0.89 -7.61
C THR A 518 26.71 1.10 -9.12
N GLY A 519 27.80 1.73 -9.57
CA GLY A 519 27.99 2.14 -10.95
C GLY A 519 27.32 3.47 -11.34
N TYR A 520 26.48 4.07 -10.48
CA TYR A 520 25.88 5.39 -10.73
C TYR A 520 26.86 6.56 -10.52
N GLY A 521 27.97 6.34 -9.79
CA GLY A 521 29.09 7.29 -9.71
C GLY A 521 28.80 8.59 -8.95
N ARG A 522 27.80 8.60 -8.06
CA ARG A 522 27.41 9.80 -7.31
C ARG A 522 28.46 10.17 -6.27
N THR A 523 28.76 11.46 -6.13
CA THR A 523 29.80 11.93 -5.22
C THR A 523 29.20 12.75 -4.09
N LEU A 524 29.41 12.29 -2.85
CA LEU A 524 29.06 12.98 -1.62
C LEU A 524 30.23 13.89 -1.21
N THR A 525 30.00 15.19 -1.06
CA THR A 525 31.04 16.19 -0.78
C THR A 525 30.79 16.86 0.57
N THR A 526 31.82 16.97 1.42
CA THR A 526 31.70 17.59 2.74
C THR A 526 31.69 19.12 2.67
N GLU A 527 31.02 19.73 3.64
CA GLU A 527 30.86 21.18 3.81
C GLU A 527 30.78 21.54 5.31
N GLY A 528 30.78 22.84 5.63
CA GLY A 528 30.66 23.32 7.02
C GLY A 528 31.89 23.14 7.92
N GLY A 529 32.78 22.22 7.57
CA GLY A 529 33.85 21.77 8.47
C GLY A 529 33.87 20.25 8.62
N ALA A 530 32.82 19.59 8.11
CA ALA A 530 32.67 18.15 8.09
C ALA A 530 33.87 17.50 7.40
N ARG A 531 34.28 16.36 7.95
CA ARG A 531 35.44 15.61 7.49
C ARG A 531 35.17 14.12 7.54
N PHE A 532 35.75 13.42 6.57
CA PHE A 532 35.94 11.98 6.70
C PHE A 532 37.12 11.71 7.64
N GLY A 533 36.91 10.91 8.67
CA GLY A 533 37.93 10.55 9.66
C GLY A 533 37.49 9.37 10.54
N ASP A 534 38.44 8.51 10.89
CA ASP A 534 38.19 7.27 11.64
C ASP A 534 37.09 6.41 10.97
N ASP A 535 37.15 6.27 9.65
CA ASP A 535 36.18 5.52 8.84
C ASP A 535 34.72 6.05 8.92
N THR A 536 34.54 7.32 9.31
CA THR A 536 33.23 7.97 9.45
C THR A 536 33.22 9.38 8.86
N LEU A 537 32.04 9.84 8.43
CA LEU A 537 31.74 11.27 8.28
C LEU A 537 31.46 11.85 9.66
N VAL A 538 32.27 12.81 10.10
CA VAL A 538 32.13 13.46 11.41
C VAL A 538 31.36 14.78 11.26
N LEU A 539 30.33 14.96 12.09
CA LEU A 539 29.42 16.10 12.10
C LEU A 539 29.33 16.70 13.50
N ASP A 540 29.59 18.00 13.65
CA ASP A 540 29.57 18.70 14.94
C ASP A 540 28.19 19.20 15.40
N GLY A 541 27.19 19.17 14.52
CA GLY A 541 25.83 19.65 14.77
C GLY A 541 25.69 21.17 14.87
N VAL A 542 26.60 21.92 14.22
CA VAL A 542 26.58 23.38 14.10
C VAL A 542 26.38 23.81 12.65
N ASP A 543 27.26 23.40 11.73
CA ASP A 543 27.17 23.68 10.29
C ASP A 543 27.72 22.55 9.39
N ASP A 544 28.30 21.52 10.00
CA ASP A 544 28.83 20.34 9.31
C ASP A 544 27.77 19.55 8.56
N ALA A 545 28.06 19.23 7.29
CA ALA A 545 27.23 18.36 6.46
C ALA A 545 28.02 17.73 5.31
N ALA A 546 27.36 16.85 4.56
CA ALA A 546 27.80 16.47 3.22
C ALA A 546 26.61 16.40 2.26
N GLY A 547 26.83 16.71 0.98
CA GLY A 547 25.78 16.77 -0.02
C GLY A 547 26.16 16.18 -1.37
N THR A 548 25.16 15.77 -2.13
CA THR A 548 25.28 15.38 -3.55
C THR A 548 24.14 16.03 -4.34
N PRO A 549 24.37 16.42 -5.61
CA PRO A 549 23.28 16.78 -6.51
C PRO A 549 22.23 15.68 -6.52
N GLY A 550 20.98 16.09 -6.39
CA GLY A 550 19.83 15.21 -6.35
C GLY A 550 18.79 15.56 -7.41
N PRO A 551 17.66 14.84 -7.40
CA PRO A 551 17.40 13.76 -6.46
C PRO A 551 18.18 12.47 -6.76
N VAL A 552 18.25 11.60 -5.74
CA VAL A 552 18.92 10.29 -5.84
C VAL A 552 17.92 9.17 -6.12
N VAL A 553 16.71 9.29 -5.57
CA VAL A 553 15.55 8.42 -5.81
C VAL A 553 14.36 9.29 -6.21
N ASP A 554 13.41 8.73 -6.96
CA ASP A 554 12.15 9.41 -7.25
C ASP A 554 11.24 9.38 -6.01
N GLY A 555 10.99 10.54 -5.39
CA GLY A 555 10.15 10.64 -4.19
C GLY A 555 8.67 10.33 -4.41
N SER A 556 8.22 10.27 -5.67
CA SER A 556 6.88 9.78 -6.00
C SER A 556 6.82 8.25 -6.17
N GLY A 557 7.98 7.60 -6.23
CA GLY A 557 8.13 6.15 -6.33
C GLY A 557 8.55 5.52 -4.99
N SER A 558 8.50 4.20 -4.95
CA SER A 558 8.94 3.44 -3.78
C SER A 558 10.46 3.54 -3.62
N PHE A 559 10.95 3.65 -2.40
CA PHE A 559 12.40 3.70 -2.12
C PHE A 559 12.75 3.11 -0.77
N THR A 560 14.03 2.78 -0.61
CA THR A 560 14.62 2.36 0.66
C THR A 560 15.85 3.20 0.94
N VAL A 561 16.02 3.63 2.18
CA VAL A 561 17.23 4.30 2.67
C VAL A 561 17.76 3.54 3.87
N SER A 562 19.06 3.32 3.92
CA SER A 562 19.71 2.73 5.09
C SER A 562 20.97 3.48 5.46
N VAL A 563 21.12 3.77 6.75
CA VAL A 563 22.24 4.53 7.29
C VAL A 563 22.80 3.89 8.55
N LEU A 564 24.12 3.71 8.59
CA LEU A 564 24.84 3.32 9.82
C LEU A 564 25.33 4.59 10.51
N VAL A 565 24.72 4.93 11.65
CA VAL A 565 24.90 6.22 12.31
C VAL A 565 25.14 6.08 13.81
N GLN A 566 26.03 6.91 14.33
CA GLN A 566 26.35 7.00 15.75
C GLN A 566 26.08 8.43 16.25
N PRO A 567 24.96 8.69 16.95
CA PRO A 567 24.65 10.00 17.50
C PRO A 567 25.65 10.44 18.58
N ASP A 568 26.07 11.71 18.57
CA ASP A 568 26.86 12.29 19.67
C ASP A 568 25.92 12.72 20.81
N MET A 569 25.67 11.81 21.74
CA MET A 569 24.77 12.07 22.88
C MET A 569 25.29 13.15 23.82
N SER A 570 26.59 13.42 23.85
CA SER A 570 27.13 14.51 24.67
C SER A 570 26.71 15.88 24.13
N ALA A 571 26.68 16.01 22.80
CA ALA A 571 26.17 17.20 22.12
C ALA A 571 24.63 17.27 22.19
N ILE A 572 23.94 16.15 21.96
CA ILE A 572 22.47 16.07 21.91
C ILE A 572 21.86 16.32 23.28
N ALA A 573 22.47 15.83 24.37
CA ALA A 573 21.99 16.08 25.73
C ALA A 573 21.97 17.58 26.09
N GLY A 574 22.74 18.42 25.39
CA GLY A 574 22.73 19.88 25.52
C GLY A 574 21.63 20.60 24.72
N LYS A 575 20.90 19.91 23.83
CA LYS A 575 19.84 20.49 22.99
C LYS A 575 18.50 20.58 23.77
N PRO A 576 17.57 21.49 23.40
CA PRO A 576 16.25 21.59 24.04
C PRO A 576 15.36 20.38 23.73
N ASP A 577 14.38 20.11 24.60
CA ASP A 577 13.34 19.10 24.31
C ASP A 577 12.59 19.45 23.01
N GLY A 578 12.33 18.45 22.18
CA GLY A 578 11.76 18.62 20.84
C GLY A 578 12.78 18.91 19.73
N TRP A 579 14.07 19.09 20.07
CA TRP A 579 15.12 19.25 19.05
C TRP A 579 15.15 18.04 18.10
N THR A 580 15.27 18.32 16.81
CA THR A 580 15.36 17.31 15.76
C THR A 580 16.52 17.65 14.82
N GLY A 581 17.34 16.65 14.47
CA GLY A 581 18.42 16.77 13.50
C GLY A 581 18.21 15.80 12.32
N GLN A 582 18.54 16.23 11.11
CA GLN A 582 18.48 15.36 9.92
C GLN A 582 19.77 14.55 9.81
N VAL A 583 19.63 13.23 9.78
CA VAL A 583 20.77 12.34 9.50
C VAL A 583 21.02 12.28 8.01
N VAL A 584 20.01 11.94 7.22
CA VAL A 584 20.05 11.95 5.75
C VAL A 584 18.68 12.30 5.20
N GLY A 585 18.61 13.02 4.09
CA GLY A 585 17.34 13.36 3.47
C GLY A 585 17.47 14.05 2.13
N GLN A 586 16.38 14.01 1.39
CA GLN A 586 16.19 14.63 0.08
C GLN A 586 15.31 15.85 0.27
N ARG A 587 15.74 17.03 -0.20
CA ARG A 587 14.96 18.25 -0.01
C ARG A 587 14.00 18.54 -1.17
N THR A 588 12.92 19.24 -0.86
CA THR A 588 12.11 20.01 -1.82
C THR A 588 12.65 21.45 -1.91
N ALA A 589 11.89 22.36 -2.50
CA ALA A 589 12.22 23.79 -2.53
C ALA A 589 12.32 24.38 -1.11
N ASP A 590 11.36 24.05 -0.24
CA ASP A 590 11.15 24.72 1.05
C ASP A 590 11.11 23.76 2.26
N GLY A 591 11.30 22.45 2.06
CA GLY A 591 11.32 21.46 3.14
C GLY A 591 11.99 20.15 2.73
N SER A 592 11.55 19.03 3.31
CA SER A 592 12.03 17.69 2.90
C SER A 592 11.00 16.93 2.07
N ASP A 593 11.47 16.27 1.02
CA ASP A 593 10.71 15.25 0.30
C ASP A 593 10.65 13.95 1.11
N TRP A 594 11.74 13.65 1.79
CA TRP A 594 11.82 12.64 2.85
C TRP A 594 13.13 12.84 3.63
N GLY A 595 13.18 12.30 4.85
CA GLY A 595 14.39 12.28 5.65
C GLY A 595 14.35 11.22 6.75
N VAL A 596 15.53 10.77 7.15
CA VAL A 596 15.78 10.06 8.41
C VAL A 596 16.23 11.09 9.44
N TRP A 597 15.51 11.15 10.55
CA TRP A 597 15.70 12.17 11.58
C TRP A 597 15.95 11.53 12.94
N TYR A 598 16.64 12.28 13.79
CA TYR A 598 16.85 11.93 15.19
C TYR A 598 16.32 13.03 16.10
N ARG A 599 15.43 12.68 17.03
CA ARG A 599 14.73 13.63 17.90
C ARG A 599 15.07 13.40 19.36
N LEU A 600 15.32 14.49 20.08
CA LEU A 600 15.26 14.52 21.54
C LEU A 600 13.80 14.72 21.97
N ALA A 601 13.09 13.63 22.23
CA ALA A 601 11.66 13.64 22.54
C ALA A 601 11.36 14.26 23.91
N GLY A 602 12.30 14.16 24.84
CA GLY A 602 12.19 14.75 26.17
C GLY A 602 13.29 14.25 27.09
N ARG A 603 13.05 14.36 28.38
CA ARG A 603 13.92 13.84 29.43
C ARG A 603 13.13 13.07 30.48
N THR A 604 13.75 12.05 31.06
CA THR A 604 13.19 11.25 32.15
C THR A 604 14.20 11.09 33.28
N ASP A 605 13.75 10.80 34.50
CA ASP A 605 14.65 10.53 35.61
C ASP A 605 15.12 9.07 35.56
N ALA A 606 16.43 8.86 35.48
CA ALA A 606 17.07 7.54 35.53
C ALA A 606 18.07 7.47 36.68
N TYR A 607 18.28 6.26 37.21
CA TYR A 607 19.26 6.04 38.27
C TYR A 607 20.66 5.97 37.70
N ASP A 608 21.56 6.85 38.17
CA ASP A 608 22.98 6.80 37.82
C ASP A 608 23.69 5.76 38.71
N PRO A 609 24.17 4.63 38.17
CA PRO A 609 24.83 3.59 38.95
C PRO A 609 26.18 4.02 39.54
N ALA A 610 26.81 5.08 39.02
CA ALA A 610 28.08 5.58 39.50
C ALA A 610 27.95 6.50 40.72
N THR A 611 26.88 7.31 40.78
CA THR A 611 26.65 8.29 41.86
C THR A 611 25.58 7.84 42.86
N GLY A 612 24.64 7.00 42.43
CA GLY A 612 23.51 6.54 43.23
C GLY A 612 22.34 7.52 43.30
N ASP A 613 22.37 8.58 42.50
CA ASP A 613 21.34 9.62 42.44
C ASP A 613 20.45 9.45 41.21
N LEU A 614 19.23 10.03 41.25
CA LEU A 614 18.41 10.19 40.07
C LEU A 614 18.95 11.36 39.23
N VAL A 615 19.25 11.09 37.97
CA VAL A 615 19.70 12.07 36.99
C VAL A 615 18.68 12.16 35.86
N SER A 616 18.41 13.40 35.43
CA SER A 616 17.56 13.64 34.27
C SER A 616 18.35 13.29 33.00
N VAL A 617 17.83 12.33 32.24
CA VAL A 617 18.49 11.77 31.06
C VAL A 617 17.64 11.97 29.79
N PRO A 618 18.27 12.16 28.63
CA PRO A 618 17.57 12.35 27.37
C PRO A 618 16.86 11.06 26.92
N VAL A 619 15.66 11.26 26.37
CA VAL A 619 14.84 10.26 25.70
C VAL A 619 14.81 10.60 24.21
N THR A 620 15.30 9.70 23.37
CA THR A 620 15.47 9.95 21.93
C THR A 620 14.68 8.98 21.07
N GLN A 621 14.29 9.42 19.88
CA GLN A 621 13.54 8.61 18.91
C GLN A 621 14.09 8.80 17.50
N TRP A 622 13.95 7.74 16.70
CA TRP A 622 14.19 7.76 15.26
C TRP A 622 12.90 8.12 14.54
N LEU A 623 13.04 8.84 13.43
CA LEU A 623 11.91 9.17 12.57
C LEU A 623 12.28 8.95 11.11
N LEU A 624 11.31 8.47 10.35
CA LEU A 624 11.36 8.47 8.89
C LEU A 624 10.19 9.30 8.39
N GLY A 625 10.50 10.42 7.76
CA GLY A 625 9.51 11.08 6.94
C GLY A 625 9.76 12.51 6.56
N ARG A 626 8.66 13.21 6.28
CA ARG A 626 8.64 14.57 5.75
C ARG A 626 8.53 15.57 6.88
N MET A 627 9.41 16.55 6.86
CA MET A 627 9.32 17.77 7.63
C MET A 627 9.02 18.92 6.66
N ASP A 628 7.86 19.54 6.84
CA ASP A 628 7.44 20.73 6.10
C ASP A 628 8.22 21.96 6.56
N ASP A 629 8.10 23.07 5.82
CA ASP A 629 8.84 24.30 6.08
C ASP A 629 8.59 24.85 7.50
N ASP A 630 7.38 24.63 8.03
CA ASP A 630 6.91 25.03 9.36
C ASP A 630 7.29 24.06 10.49
N GLY A 631 8.03 23.00 10.18
CA GLY A 631 8.46 21.96 11.12
C GLY A 631 7.40 20.88 11.40
N THR A 632 6.26 20.90 10.72
CA THR A 632 5.27 19.82 10.79
C THR A 632 5.85 18.53 10.24
N PHE A 633 5.69 17.44 10.98
CA PHE A 633 6.23 16.14 10.62
C PHE A 633 5.12 15.17 10.17
N THR A 634 5.31 14.54 9.02
CA THR A 634 4.48 13.45 8.50
C THR A 634 5.35 12.22 8.26
N GLY A 635 5.06 11.13 8.96
CA GLY A 635 5.77 9.85 8.78
C GLY A 635 5.80 9.01 10.05
N VAL A 636 6.77 8.11 10.11
CA VAL A 636 6.94 7.13 11.19
C VAL A 636 7.82 7.72 12.30
N THR A 637 7.42 7.50 13.54
CA THR A 637 8.28 7.66 14.73
C THR A 637 8.52 6.28 15.34
N SER A 638 9.73 5.99 15.79
CA SER A 638 10.06 4.71 16.41
C SER A 638 9.18 4.43 17.64
N GLN A 639 8.65 3.20 17.72
CA GLN A 639 7.89 2.72 18.87
C GLN A 639 8.74 2.74 20.14
N ASP A 640 9.98 2.27 20.03
CA ASP A 640 10.91 2.31 21.15
C ASP A 640 11.63 3.66 21.21
N ALA A 641 11.57 4.26 22.39
CA ALA A 641 12.36 5.43 22.72
C ALA A 641 13.60 5.00 23.50
N THR A 642 14.78 5.45 23.06
CA THR A 642 16.03 5.13 23.75
C THR A 642 16.23 6.08 24.93
N VAL A 643 16.33 5.52 26.13
CA VAL A 643 16.74 6.26 27.34
C VAL A 643 18.25 6.14 27.47
N TRP A 644 18.96 7.23 27.22
CA TRP A 644 20.43 7.20 27.28
C TRP A 644 20.94 7.39 28.71
N SER A 645 22.01 6.69 29.08
CA SER A 645 22.65 6.85 30.40
C SER A 645 24.03 7.51 30.25
N PRO A 646 24.35 8.55 31.05
CA PRO A 646 25.66 9.20 31.03
C PRO A 646 26.84 8.23 31.20
N GLY A 647 27.86 8.37 30.36
CA GLY A 647 29.06 7.53 30.40
C GLY A 647 28.94 6.20 29.65
N THR A 648 27.80 5.92 29.01
CA THR A 648 27.65 4.83 28.04
C THR A 648 27.97 5.38 26.66
N GLU A 649 28.98 4.81 26.00
CA GLU A 649 29.24 5.07 24.59
C GLU A 649 28.07 4.49 23.78
N ASN A 650 27.53 5.27 22.84
CA ASN A 650 26.50 4.76 21.94
C ASN A 650 27.19 3.97 20.83
N ASP A 651 26.84 2.70 20.70
CA ASP A 651 27.22 1.92 19.54
C ASP A 651 26.53 2.49 18.28
N PRO A 652 27.15 2.37 17.09
CA PRO A 652 26.49 2.70 15.84
C PRO A 652 25.18 1.91 15.67
N VAL A 653 24.14 2.58 15.20
CA VAL A 653 22.82 2.00 14.94
C VAL A 653 22.59 2.00 13.43
N GLN A 654 22.24 0.83 12.89
CA GLN A 654 21.72 0.74 11.53
C GLN A 654 20.26 1.19 11.55
N VAL A 655 19.92 2.22 10.78
CA VAL A 655 18.56 2.72 10.64
C VAL A 655 18.15 2.54 9.20
N THR A 656 17.10 1.76 8.97
CA THR A 656 16.54 1.54 7.63
C THR A 656 15.12 2.09 7.57
N GLY A 657 14.84 2.87 6.54
CA GLY A 657 13.51 3.36 6.22
C GLY A 657 13.07 2.88 4.85
N THR A 658 11.85 2.37 4.74
CA THR A 658 11.22 2.01 3.47
C THR A 658 10.00 2.89 3.23
N PHE A 659 9.79 3.30 1.99
CA PHE A 659 8.55 3.94 1.55
C PHE A 659 7.98 3.14 0.38
N ASP A 660 6.80 2.56 0.57
CA ASP A 660 6.02 1.88 -0.46
C ASP A 660 5.00 2.86 -1.03
N ALA A 661 5.27 3.40 -2.22
CA ALA A 661 4.40 4.34 -2.91
C ALA A 661 3.08 3.72 -3.38
N GLN A 662 3.04 2.39 -3.55
CA GLN A 662 1.84 1.68 -3.94
C GLN A 662 0.91 1.42 -2.75
N ALA A 663 1.46 1.25 -1.54
CA ALA A 663 0.69 1.21 -0.30
C ALA A 663 0.44 2.60 0.31
N GLY A 664 1.26 3.60 -0.04
CA GLY A 664 1.24 4.92 0.58
C GLY A 664 1.79 4.94 2.01
N THR A 665 2.58 3.93 2.39
CA THR A 665 3.07 3.73 3.75
C THR A 665 4.59 3.78 3.83
N ALA A 666 5.08 4.25 4.96
CA ALA A 666 6.51 4.19 5.29
C ALA A 666 6.70 3.31 6.52
N SER A 667 7.81 2.57 6.57
CA SER A 667 8.21 1.72 7.70
C SER A 667 9.62 2.05 8.16
N LEU A 668 9.86 1.95 9.45
CA LEU A 668 11.14 2.27 10.08
C LEU A 668 11.69 1.04 10.83
N PHE A 669 12.99 0.81 10.70
CA PHE A 669 13.70 -0.29 11.35
C PHE A 669 14.96 0.21 12.05
N THR A 670 15.26 -0.35 13.23
CA THR A 670 16.57 -0.21 13.87
C THR A 670 17.23 -1.58 14.04
N GLY A 671 18.40 -1.77 13.42
CA GLY A 671 19.01 -3.09 13.32
C GLY A 671 18.06 -4.09 12.66
N TYR A 672 17.57 -5.06 13.44
CA TYR A 672 16.63 -6.09 12.98
C TYR A 672 15.18 -5.86 13.45
N SER A 673 14.94 -4.80 14.23
CA SER A 673 13.66 -4.52 14.85
C SER A 673 12.81 -3.64 13.94
N HIS A 674 11.56 -4.05 13.70
CA HIS A 674 10.57 -3.20 13.06
C HIS A 674 10.00 -2.22 14.10
N GLU A 675 10.25 -0.94 13.90
CA GLU A 675 9.89 0.14 14.83
C GLU A 675 8.50 0.71 14.56
N GLY A 676 7.91 0.46 13.39
CA GLY A 676 6.54 0.86 13.08
C GLY A 676 6.33 1.22 11.62
N THR A 677 5.05 1.32 11.26
CA THR A 677 4.55 1.72 9.94
C THR A 677 3.55 2.86 10.12
N ALA A 678 3.58 3.83 9.21
CA ALA A 678 2.62 4.94 9.19
C ALA A 678 2.26 5.30 7.76
N ASP A 679 1.07 5.87 7.58
CA ASP A 679 0.69 6.50 6.33
C ASP A 679 1.67 7.63 6.03
N PHE A 680 2.30 7.54 4.88
CA PHE A 680 3.20 8.56 4.38
C PHE A 680 2.47 9.59 3.53
N GLY A 681 1.25 9.25 3.07
CA GLY A 681 0.42 10.07 2.19
C GLY A 681 1.04 10.27 0.80
N PRO A 682 0.27 10.79 -0.18
CA PRO A 682 0.84 11.20 -1.45
C PRO A 682 1.86 12.33 -1.22
N GLY A 683 3.04 12.22 -1.82
CA GLY A 683 4.10 13.24 -1.76
C GLY A 683 3.60 14.61 -2.18
N ALA A 684 4.16 15.70 -1.64
CA ALA A 684 3.86 17.08 -2.04
C ALA A 684 4.51 17.46 -3.40
N GLY A 685 4.72 16.48 -4.28
CA GLY A 685 5.60 16.56 -5.46
C GLY A 685 6.99 16.01 -5.16
N ALA A 686 7.63 15.38 -6.16
CA ALA A 686 8.97 14.80 -6.02
C ALA A 686 10.00 15.89 -5.66
N GLY A 687 10.84 15.62 -4.66
CA GLY A 687 11.94 16.50 -4.29
C GLY A 687 12.92 16.66 -5.43
N THR A 688 13.13 17.89 -5.90
CA THR A 688 14.10 18.19 -6.98
C THR A 688 15.44 18.69 -6.44
N GLY A 689 15.60 18.78 -5.12
CA GLY A 689 16.77 19.36 -4.49
C GLY A 689 17.97 18.40 -4.36
N GLU A 690 18.95 18.82 -3.58
CA GLU A 690 20.10 17.95 -3.22
C GLU A 690 19.74 16.96 -2.12
N LEU A 691 20.42 15.81 -2.12
CA LEU A 691 20.46 14.93 -0.96
C LEU A 691 21.55 15.41 -0.02
N THR A 692 21.23 15.46 1.28
CA THR A 692 22.13 15.97 2.32
C THR A 692 22.20 15.02 3.51
N VAL A 693 23.40 14.90 4.06
CA VAL A 693 23.71 14.16 5.29
C VAL A 693 24.13 15.19 6.33
N GLY A 694 23.43 15.24 7.46
CA GLY A 694 23.78 16.09 8.59
C GLY A 694 23.12 17.47 8.67
N LYS A 695 22.33 17.90 7.67
CA LYS A 695 21.59 19.19 7.67
C LYS A 695 20.24 19.06 6.98
N ALA A 696 19.31 19.97 7.27
CA ALA A 696 18.04 20.12 6.57
C ALA A 696 17.84 21.58 6.11
N TYR A 697 17.03 21.79 5.07
CA TYR A 697 16.57 23.12 4.70
C TYR A 697 15.13 23.30 5.17
N LEU A 698 14.92 24.13 6.19
CA LEU A 698 13.63 24.39 6.84
C LEU A 698 13.54 25.89 7.17
N ASP A 699 12.34 26.44 7.31
CA ASP A 699 12.13 27.87 7.63
C ASP A 699 12.90 28.85 6.70
N GLY A 700 13.14 28.46 5.44
CA GLY A 700 13.89 29.27 4.47
C GLY A 700 15.40 29.34 4.71
N GLY A 701 16.00 28.38 5.44
CA GLY A 701 17.44 28.33 5.68
C GLY A 701 17.97 26.93 6.01
N TRP A 702 19.29 26.78 5.94
CA TRP A 702 19.96 25.55 6.40
C TRP A 702 19.99 25.50 7.94
N GLY A 703 19.60 24.36 8.48
CA GLY A 703 19.44 24.11 9.92
C GLY A 703 19.39 22.63 10.25
N SER A 704 18.82 22.30 11.41
CA SER A 704 18.64 20.93 11.92
C SER A 704 19.90 20.08 11.83
N PHE A 705 21.04 20.70 12.17
CA PHE A 705 22.35 20.07 12.07
C PHE A 705 22.48 18.91 13.05
N PHE A 706 22.77 17.72 12.53
CA PHE A 706 22.90 16.51 13.33
C PHE A 706 24.34 16.35 13.85
N PRO A 707 24.55 16.34 15.19
CA PRO A 707 25.84 16.01 15.77
C PRO A 707 26.02 14.49 15.87
N GLY A 708 27.09 13.97 15.27
CA GLY A 708 27.38 12.53 15.31
C GLY A 708 28.36 12.08 14.24
N ARG A 709 28.37 10.77 14.01
CA ARG A 709 29.18 10.11 12.99
C ARG A 709 28.31 9.26 12.08
N VAL A 710 28.59 9.27 10.78
CA VAL A 710 27.92 8.43 9.80
C VAL A 710 28.95 7.56 9.11
N THR A 711 28.80 6.24 9.18
CA THR A 711 29.73 5.28 8.58
C THR A 711 29.35 5.00 7.13
N SER A 712 28.07 4.72 6.88
CA SER A 712 27.58 4.41 5.54
C SER A 712 26.17 4.93 5.30
N VAL A 713 25.87 5.24 4.05
CA VAL A 713 24.54 5.61 3.55
C VAL A 713 24.31 4.86 2.24
N SER A 714 23.21 4.14 2.15
CA SER A 714 22.78 3.43 0.94
C SER A 714 21.33 3.76 0.60
N LEU A 715 21.03 3.88 -0.69
CA LEU A 715 19.68 4.12 -1.20
C LEU A 715 19.33 3.15 -2.32
N TRP A 716 18.10 2.68 -2.31
CA TRP A 716 17.54 1.84 -3.34
C TRP A 716 16.29 2.45 -3.96
N ALA A 717 16.16 2.34 -5.27
CA ALA A 717 14.90 2.53 -5.97
C ALA A 717 14.07 1.24 -5.79
N GLY A 718 12.94 1.36 -5.10
CA GLY A 718 12.08 0.26 -4.63
C GLY A 718 12.03 0.15 -3.11
N ALA A 719 10.89 -0.32 -2.60
CA ALA A 719 10.69 -0.60 -1.17
C ALA A 719 11.08 -2.05 -0.88
N MET A 720 12.11 -2.27 -0.07
CA MET A 720 12.42 -3.61 0.43
C MET A 720 11.28 -4.14 1.30
N SER A 721 11.02 -5.46 1.23
CA SER A 721 10.14 -6.11 2.20
C SER A 721 10.78 -6.13 3.58
N ASP A 722 9.99 -6.25 4.65
CA ASP A 722 10.50 -6.39 6.03
C ASP A 722 11.57 -7.49 6.13
N ASN A 723 11.35 -8.61 5.44
CA ASN A 723 12.29 -9.73 5.43
C ASN A 723 13.59 -9.38 4.70
N ASP A 724 13.53 -8.64 3.59
CA ASP A 724 14.71 -8.20 2.86
C ASP A 724 15.52 -7.16 3.64
N VAL A 725 14.84 -6.28 4.39
CA VAL A 725 15.50 -5.35 5.32
C VAL A 725 16.25 -6.14 6.40
N ILE A 726 15.63 -7.15 6.99
CA ILE A 726 16.28 -7.99 7.99
C ILE A 726 17.48 -8.73 7.40
N LEU A 727 17.32 -9.33 6.22
CA LEU A 727 18.39 -10.08 5.54
C LEU A 727 19.56 -9.19 5.11
N SER A 728 19.29 -8.00 4.56
CA SER A 728 20.34 -7.04 4.18
C SER A 728 21.14 -6.55 5.39
N ASN A 729 20.51 -6.42 6.56
CA ASN A 729 21.17 -6.05 7.81
C ASN A 729 21.97 -7.20 8.46
N LEU A 730 21.83 -8.46 7.99
CA LEU A 730 22.56 -9.61 8.54
C LEU A 730 23.97 -9.77 7.93
N GLY A 731 24.24 -9.12 6.80
CA GLY A 731 25.52 -9.20 6.07
C GLY A 731 25.63 -10.40 5.14
#